data_AF-A0A1J5U3G2-F1
#
_entry.id   AF-A0A1J5U3G2-F1
#
_cell.length_a   1.000
_cell.length_b   1.000
_cell.length_c   1.000
_cell.angle_alpha   90.00
_cell.angle_beta   90.00
_cell.angle_gamma   90.00
#
_symmetry.space_group_name_H-M   'P 1'
#
loop_
_entity.id
_entity.type
_entity.pdbx_description
1 polymer ?
#
loop_
_entity_poly.entity_id
_entity_poly.type
_entity_poly.pdbx_seq_one_letter_code
_entity_poly.pdbx_strand_id
1 'polypeptide(L)'
;MAQKKTETDEDMPIEEVKPIEPDFSGLPIEIHIRRHFQFIFILSICLFLGYFVFALTLLAWVTSVRWADNEGHLAKYNLELVWGRSFIMWRTDWGKDFIENLSQYRTFWKRVGDVWVVTVFTIMVLMFLLLVWQATLAWQIPKSASVSPKMMIGLPGLNPVIPLWYGILALGIAMVIHEFSHGILSRVADVKVKALGLLLFIFPVGAFVEPDEEGMKSMKKWERMRLYAAGPGSNMVVAIICSLMFSWVMVSSLEPSNEGVLSASVVVDYGGEEAGLEPWMLITAIDDQEITSADDFSDALNETYVGQVVNVSVLDKGNPDTYQVTLSDKGSYYLKYYPDNYEPWMSGKGFMGIAVVNPDAITENLAHPANSGGSMLQYITLPFQDLQPFPEHFTALFEPTGIVGILPDNIFWILANCFYWIFWLNLMVGLTNALPAVPLDGGFIFADGVTGILDKVKKSWSEEKKETIVDNLVGVLAFSVIFLVFWQLIGPKLVGVDPVILDANIDASGNEGFNGDVFTFDASGSEGSFVSYEWEFGDGSSDTGERVSYNWSEGGVYFVVLTAKDSEDRQSVEFYQVTIDYTGTGSGEVPGGQEDVVSAMVNPYVNKIKISGNITGDNGLPLVASSVTITINGPAGTEFTETYTLNNGQRQPFTFSIDEGEMVGDWEMILESNDAASDFTYEYDWFNYFQSSN
;
A
#
# COMPACT_ATOMS: atom_id res chain seq x y z
N MET A 1 73.82 47.45 53.49
CA MET A 1 74.93 46.55 53.11
C MET A 1 74.84 45.33 54.01
N ALA A 2 74.65 44.14 53.43
CA ALA A 2 75.19 42.84 53.87
C ALA A 2 74.25 41.69 53.51
N GLN A 3 74.84 40.73 52.80
CA GLN A 3 74.29 39.48 52.30
C GLN A 3 74.44 38.35 53.34
N LYS A 4 73.45 37.43 53.30
CA LYS A 4 73.56 35.96 53.32
C LYS A 4 74.03 35.23 54.59
N LYS A 5 73.16 34.33 55.09
CA LYS A 5 73.47 32.90 55.31
C LYS A 5 72.20 32.05 55.41
N THR A 6 72.29 30.89 54.78
CA THR A 6 71.36 29.76 54.65
C THR A 6 71.57 28.73 55.78
N GLU A 7 70.50 28.09 56.26
CA GLU A 7 70.42 26.78 56.95
C GLU A 7 68.92 26.38 56.92
N THR A 8 68.49 25.50 56.02
CA THR A 8 68.26 24.04 56.19
C THR A 8 67.12 23.69 57.16
N ASP A 9 65.91 23.51 56.60
CA ASP A 9 64.77 22.87 57.26
C ASP A 9 64.88 21.35 57.11
N GLU A 10 64.61 20.67 58.23
CA GLU A 10 64.62 19.22 58.41
C GLU A 10 63.44 18.54 57.71
N ASP A 11 63.71 17.33 57.21
CA ASP A 11 62.78 16.40 56.58
C ASP A 11 61.56 16.07 57.46
N MET A 12 60.36 16.46 57.03
CA MET A 12 59.13 15.74 57.36
C MET A 12 58.83 14.75 56.22
N PRO A 13 58.50 13.48 56.52
CA PRO A 13 58.27 12.49 55.48
C PRO A 13 57.02 12.83 54.69
N ILE A 14 57.20 12.94 53.38
CA ILE A 14 56.14 13.03 52.38
C ILE A 14 55.38 11.70 52.42
N GLU A 15 54.10 11.72 52.82
CA GLU A 15 53.21 10.60 52.55
C GLU A 15 53.12 10.44 51.03
N GLU A 16 53.76 9.39 50.50
CA GLU A 16 53.50 8.91 49.15
C GLU A 16 52.01 8.58 49.03
N VAL A 17 51.26 9.44 48.33
CA VAL A 17 49.96 9.07 47.78
C VAL A 17 50.22 7.94 46.80
N LYS A 18 50.04 6.70 47.27
CA LYS A 18 50.08 5.52 46.42
C LYS A 18 49.13 5.75 45.24
N PRO A 19 49.57 5.53 43.99
CA PRO A 19 48.63 5.48 42.88
C PRO A 19 47.57 4.41 43.23
N ILE A 20 46.29 4.76 43.05
CA ILE A 20 45.21 3.79 43.13
C ILE A 20 45.44 2.85 41.94
N GLU A 21 46.12 1.73 42.18
CA GLU A 21 46.17 0.62 41.26
C GLU A 21 44.72 0.13 41.06
N PRO A 22 44.26 -0.07 39.81
CA PRO A 22 42.96 -0.67 39.58
C PRO A 22 43.01 -2.12 40.09
N ASP A 23 42.31 -2.40 41.19
CA ASP A 23 42.09 -3.76 41.69
C ASP A 23 41.22 -4.52 40.68
N PHE A 24 41.88 -5.22 39.77
CA PHE A 24 41.29 -6.19 38.86
C PHE A 24 40.90 -7.49 39.60
N SER A 25 40.09 -7.45 40.67
CA SER A 25 39.53 -8.68 41.26
C SER A 25 38.35 -8.54 42.24
N GLY A 26 37.69 -7.38 42.33
CA GLY A 26 36.65 -7.15 43.36
C GLY A 26 35.21 -7.64 43.10
N LEU A 27 34.91 -8.32 41.98
CA LEU A 27 33.53 -8.78 41.70
C LEU A 27 33.34 -10.26 42.08
N PRO A 28 32.31 -10.62 42.86
CA PRO A 28 31.98 -12.01 43.19
C PRO A 28 31.95 -12.90 41.94
N ILE A 29 32.51 -14.11 42.03
CA ILE A 29 32.55 -15.14 40.97
C ILE A 29 31.15 -15.38 40.36
N GLU A 30 30.10 -15.27 41.17
CA GLU A 30 28.70 -15.40 40.77
C GLU A 30 28.28 -14.38 39.69
N ILE A 31 28.82 -13.15 39.74
CA ILE A 31 28.53 -12.11 38.75
C ILE A 31 29.22 -12.42 37.41
N HIS A 32 30.44 -12.96 37.46
CA HIS A 32 31.16 -13.41 36.27
C HIS A 32 30.45 -14.59 35.60
N ILE A 33 30.00 -15.57 36.39
CA ILE A 33 29.25 -16.75 35.90
C ILE A 33 27.92 -16.30 35.26
N ARG A 34 27.16 -15.42 35.92
CA ARG A 34 25.86 -14.95 35.42
C ARG A 34 25.97 -14.17 34.10
N ARG A 35 27.01 -13.34 33.94
CA ARG A 35 27.25 -12.56 32.72
C ARG A 35 27.71 -13.42 31.54
N HIS A 36 28.52 -14.45 31.79
CA HIS A 36 28.89 -15.42 30.75
C HIS A 36 27.71 -16.30 30.35
N PHE A 37 26.86 -16.69 31.30
CA PHE A 37 25.68 -17.50 31.03
C PHE A 37 24.66 -16.79 30.12
N GLN A 38 24.40 -15.50 30.34
CA GLN A 38 23.49 -14.71 29.49
C GLN A 38 23.96 -14.66 28.02
N PHE A 39 25.26 -14.44 27.80
CA PHE A 39 25.83 -14.42 26.45
C PHE A 39 25.76 -15.79 25.77
N ILE A 40 26.12 -16.86 26.50
CA ILE A 40 26.04 -18.25 26.00
C ILE A 40 24.59 -18.63 25.69
N PHE A 41 23.63 -18.19 26.51
CA PHE A 41 22.21 -18.43 26.30
C PHE A 41 21.69 -17.76 25.02
N ILE A 42 22.00 -16.46 24.82
CA ILE A 42 21.63 -15.73 23.60
C ILE A 42 22.28 -16.37 22.37
N LEU A 43 23.57 -16.71 22.45
CA LEU A 43 24.30 -17.38 21.36
C LEU A 43 23.67 -18.73 21.02
N SER A 44 23.27 -19.50 22.04
CA SER A 44 22.61 -20.80 21.87
C SER A 44 21.22 -20.67 21.24
N ILE A 45 20.46 -19.62 21.60
CA ILE A 45 19.18 -19.30 20.94
C ILE A 45 19.39 -18.94 19.48
N CYS A 46 20.36 -18.07 19.16
CA CYS A 46 20.65 -17.70 17.78
C CYS A 46 21.02 -18.92 16.93
N LEU A 47 21.85 -19.83 17.46
CA LEU A 47 22.22 -21.08 16.79
C LEU A 47 21.02 -22.03 16.64
N PHE A 48 20.17 -22.16 17.67
CA PHE A 48 18.95 -22.97 17.62
C PHE A 48 17.94 -22.46 16.59
N LEU A 49 17.81 -21.13 16.45
CA LEU A 49 16.94 -20.49 15.47
C LEU A 49 17.54 -20.41 14.05
N GLY A 50 18.73 -20.99 13.82
CA GLY A 50 19.38 -21.02 12.51
C GLY A 50 20.10 -19.72 12.11
N TYR A 51 20.27 -18.76 13.02
CA TYR A 51 20.97 -17.50 12.78
C TYR A 51 22.50 -17.64 12.91
N PHE A 52 23.10 -18.55 12.12
CA PHE A 52 24.52 -18.91 12.23
C PHE A 52 25.48 -17.74 11.97
N VAL A 53 25.22 -16.96 10.92
CA VAL A 53 26.07 -15.80 10.56
C VAL A 53 26.03 -14.76 11.66
N PHE A 54 24.83 -14.40 12.13
CA PHE A 54 24.66 -13.45 13.23
C PHE A 54 25.32 -13.95 14.52
N ALA A 55 25.17 -15.24 14.86
CA ALA A 55 25.83 -15.84 16.02
C ALA A 55 27.36 -15.76 15.91
N LEU A 56 27.94 -16.02 14.74
CA LEU A 56 29.38 -15.87 14.49
C LEU A 56 29.83 -14.42 14.62
N THR A 57 29.08 -13.46 14.06
CA THR A 57 29.38 -12.03 14.19
C THR A 57 29.31 -11.57 15.65
N LEU A 58 28.28 -12.01 16.38
CA LEU A 58 28.11 -11.71 17.81
C LEU A 58 29.26 -12.29 18.64
N LEU A 59 29.69 -13.53 18.34
CA LEU A 59 30.82 -14.17 18.99
C LEU A 59 32.12 -13.41 18.71
N ALA A 60 32.39 -13.09 17.44
CA ALA A 60 33.56 -12.33 17.05
C ALA A 60 33.58 -10.96 17.73
N TRP A 61 32.47 -10.21 17.67
CA TRP A 61 32.34 -8.89 18.30
C TRP A 61 32.62 -8.94 19.80
N VAL A 62 31.87 -9.76 20.56
CA VAL A 62 31.98 -9.78 22.02
C VAL A 62 33.35 -10.28 22.47
N THR A 63 33.95 -11.25 21.77
CA THR A 63 35.30 -11.73 22.10
C THR A 63 36.37 -10.69 21.79
N SER A 64 36.33 -10.05 20.61
CA SER A 64 37.27 -9.00 20.23
C SER A 64 37.20 -7.79 21.16
N VAL A 65 36.00 -7.33 21.52
CA VAL A 65 35.81 -6.15 22.36
C VAL A 65 36.25 -6.43 23.80
N ARG A 66 35.96 -7.62 24.35
CA ARG A 66 36.45 -8.03 25.67
C ARG A 66 37.95 -8.20 25.72
N TRP A 67 38.55 -8.75 24.66
CA TRP A 67 39.99 -8.83 24.52
C TRP A 67 40.62 -7.44 24.51
N ALA A 68 40.08 -6.52 23.71
CA ALA A 68 40.57 -5.14 23.65
C ALA A 68 40.46 -4.40 24.99
N ASP A 69 39.41 -4.67 25.77
CA ASP A 69 39.24 -4.13 27.12
C ASP A 69 40.27 -4.71 28.11
N ASN A 70 40.47 -6.04 28.10
CA ASN A 70 41.45 -6.72 28.95
C ASN A 70 42.89 -6.26 28.70
N GLU A 71 43.26 -6.01 27.45
CA GLU A 71 44.59 -5.50 27.06
C GLU A 71 44.73 -3.98 27.27
N GLY A 72 43.69 -3.31 27.79
CA GLY A 72 43.69 -1.86 28.03
C GLY A 72 43.72 -1.03 26.74
N HIS A 73 43.39 -1.59 25.58
CA HIS A 73 43.29 -0.85 24.32
C HIS A 73 42.12 0.13 24.33
N LEU A 74 41.01 -0.22 25.00
CA LEU A 74 39.81 0.63 25.09
C LEU A 74 40.01 1.84 26.02
N ALA A 75 40.61 1.63 27.19
CA ALA A 75 40.86 2.69 28.17
C ALA A 75 41.69 3.85 27.61
N LYS A 76 42.60 3.57 26.65
CA LYS A 76 43.41 4.61 25.96
C LYS A 76 42.58 5.64 25.20
N TYR A 77 41.35 5.30 24.81
CA TYR A 77 40.45 6.15 24.03
C TYR A 77 39.22 6.59 24.82
N ASN A 78 39.23 6.47 26.17
CA ASN A 78 38.06 6.70 27.03
C ASN A 78 36.84 5.83 26.62
N LEU A 79 37.11 4.61 26.17
CA LEU A 79 36.11 3.59 25.88
C LEU A 79 36.04 2.64 27.08
N GLU A 80 34.84 2.42 27.61
CA GLU A 80 34.59 1.47 28.70
C GLU A 80 33.53 0.45 28.28
N LEU A 81 33.62 -0.78 28.81
CA LEU A 81 32.61 -1.79 28.55
C LEU A 81 31.50 -1.79 29.58
N VAL A 82 30.27 -1.67 29.09
CA VAL A 82 29.05 -1.68 29.91
C VAL A 82 28.16 -2.87 29.54
N TRP A 83 27.12 -3.10 30.36
CA TRP A 83 26.06 -4.08 30.11
C TRP A 83 26.60 -5.50 29.83
N GLY A 84 27.28 -6.08 30.82
CA GLY A 84 27.82 -7.43 30.72
C GLY A 84 29.07 -7.56 29.84
N ARG A 85 29.78 -6.44 29.61
CA ARG A 85 30.99 -6.33 28.77
C ARG A 85 30.75 -6.68 27.31
N SER A 86 29.66 -6.15 26.74
CA SER A 86 29.26 -6.40 25.34
C SER A 86 29.03 -5.12 24.55
N PHE A 87 28.73 -4.01 25.24
CA PHE A 87 28.56 -2.69 24.66
C PHE A 87 29.74 -1.80 25.03
N ILE A 88 30.16 -0.95 24.10
CA ILE A 88 31.21 0.04 24.31
C ILE A 88 30.52 1.37 24.61
N MET A 89 30.80 1.93 25.78
CA MET A 89 30.45 3.31 26.11
C MET A 89 31.67 4.19 25.83
N TRP A 90 31.50 5.13 24.91
CA TRP A 90 32.52 6.10 24.58
C TRP A 90 32.22 7.44 25.23
N ARG A 91 33.07 7.86 26.19
CA ARG A 91 32.95 9.17 26.84
C ARG A 91 33.85 10.18 26.15
N THR A 92 33.29 11.34 25.82
CA THR A 92 33.98 12.42 25.12
C THR A 92 33.57 13.80 25.62
N ASP A 93 34.48 14.76 25.48
CA ASP A 93 34.24 16.18 25.74
C ASP A 93 33.94 16.97 24.46
N TRP A 94 34.02 16.34 23.28
CA TRP A 94 34.01 16.99 21.96
C TRP A 94 32.81 17.93 21.71
N GLY A 95 31.63 17.61 22.24
CA GLY A 95 30.42 18.42 22.06
C GLY A 95 30.21 19.52 23.11
N LYS A 96 31.02 19.60 24.17
CA LYS A 96 30.76 20.50 25.30
C LYS A 96 30.85 21.96 24.91
N ASP A 97 31.87 22.34 24.14
CA ASP A 97 32.05 23.72 23.67
C ASP A 97 30.92 24.15 22.75
N PHE A 98 30.42 23.23 21.92
CA PHE A 98 29.26 23.48 21.06
C PHE A 98 27.99 23.75 21.89
N ILE A 99 27.74 22.94 22.92
CA ILE A 99 26.63 23.14 23.86
C ILE A 99 26.78 24.47 24.61
N GLU A 100 27.98 24.80 25.09
CA GLU A 100 28.24 26.07 25.78
C GLU A 100 27.97 27.27 24.86
N ASN A 101 28.44 27.21 23.62
CA ASN A 101 28.23 28.24 22.61
C ASN A 101 26.75 28.41 22.24
N LEU A 102 25.97 27.34 22.15
CA LEU A 102 24.54 27.46 21.87
C LEU A 102 23.75 27.94 23.09
N SER A 103 24.10 27.44 24.28
CA SER A 103 23.39 27.76 25.53
C SER A 103 23.56 29.21 26.00
N GLN A 104 24.51 29.96 25.43
CA GLN A 104 24.68 31.40 25.69
C GLN A 104 23.40 32.21 25.40
N TYR A 105 22.60 31.77 24.42
CA TYR A 105 21.32 32.41 24.06
C TYR A 105 20.18 32.00 25.01
N ARG A 106 20.38 32.22 26.32
CA ARG A 106 19.50 31.71 27.38
C ARG A 106 18.04 32.08 27.20
N THR A 107 17.74 33.33 26.84
CA THR A 107 16.35 33.79 26.67
C THR A 107 15.66 33.07 25.53
N PHE A 108 16.36 32.86 24.41
CA PHE A 108 15.84 32.12 23.26
C PHE A 108 15.51 30.68 23.66
N TRP A 109 16.46 29.96 24.24
CA TRP A 109 16.25 28.57 24.64
C TRP A 109 15.20 28.38 25.74
N LYS A 110 15.06 29.33 26.67
CA LYS A 110 13.96 29.29 27.64
C LYS A 110 12.59 29.40 26.96
N ARG A 111 12.45 30.24 25.94
CA ARG A 111 11.21 30.39 25.16
C ARG A 111 10.93 29.16 24.30
N VAL A 112 11.95 28.61 23.64
CA VAL A 112 11.84 27.36 22.89
C VAL A 112 11.43 26.22 23.81
N GLY A 113 12.06 26.08 24.98
CA GLY A 113 11.68 25.10 25.99
C GLY A 113 10.25 25.29 26.50
N ASP A 114 9.77 26.52 26.67
CA ASP A 114 8.36 26.78 27.04
C ASP A 114 7.39 26.25 25.98
N VAL A 115 7.70 26.49 24.69
CA VAL A 115 6.91 25.97 23.57
C VAL A 115 6.97 24.45 23.56
N TRP A 116 8.14 23.85 23.70
CA TRP A 116 8.30 22.39 23.73
C TRP A 116 7.53 21.73 24.86
N VAL A 117 7.52 22.28 26.07
CA VAL A 117 6.72 21.75 27.19
C VAL A 117 5.24 21.69 26.81
N VAL A 118 4.69 22.77 26.24
CA VAL A 118 3.28 22.82 25.83
C VAL A 118 3.00 21.85 24.69
N THR A 119 3.88 21.80 23.68
CA THR A 119 3.75 20.88 22.54
C THR A 119 3.79 19.43 22.98
N VAL A 120 4.78 19.04 23.80
CA VAL A 120 4.94 17.67 24.29
C VAL A 120 3.75 17.27 25.16
N PHE A 121 3.27 18.16 26.04
CA PHE A 121 2.07 17.88 26.83
C PHE A 121 0.81 17.72 25.97
N THR A 122 0.68 18.51 24.91
CA THR A 122 -0.43 18.39 23.96
C THR A 122 -0.38 17.06 23.21
N ILE A 123 0.80 16.71 22.67
CA ILE A 123 1.05 15.45 21.97
C ILE A 123 0.80 14.26 22.90
N MET A 124 1.26 14.32 24.14
CA MET A 124 1.06 13.29 25.15
C MET A 124 -0.43 12.98 25.35
N VAL A 125 -1.27 14.01 25.50
CA VAL A 125 -2.72 13.84 25.64
C VAL A 125 -3.32 13.27 24.36
N LEU A 126 -2.98 13.82 23.20
CA LEU A 126 -3.49 13.35 21.91
C LEU A 126 -3.11 11.89 21.64
N MET A 127 -1.86 11.51 21.90
CA MET A 127 -1.38 10.14 21.74
C MET A 127 -2.09 9.17 22.69
N PHE A 128 -2.27 9.55 23.96
CA PHE A 128 -3.00 8.70 24.90
C PHE A 128 -4.45 8.50 24.44
N LEU A 129 -5.14 9.57 24.03
CA LEU A 129 -6.50 9.47 23.48
C LEU A 129 -6.56 8.63 22.21
N LEU A 130 -5.58 8.77 21.32
CA LEU A 130 -5.46 7.99 20.09
C LEU A 130 -5.24 6.50 20.39
N LEU A 131 -4.39 6.16 21.36
CA LEU A 131 -4.20 4.77 21.80
C LEU A 131 -5.48 4.17 22.40
N VAL A 132 -6.21 4.95 23.22
CA VAL A 132 -7.51 4.53 23.77
C VAL A 132 -8.53 4.32 22.65
N TRP A 133 -8.62 5.25 21.71
CA TRP A 133 -9.53 5.13 20.56
C TRP A 133 -9.19 3.91 19.72
N GLN A 134 -7.92 3.72 19.35
CA GLN A 134 -7.47 2.54 18.61
C GLN A 134 -7.80 1.22 19.34
N ALA A 135 -7.67 1.19 20.67
CA ALA A 135 -8.02 0.01 21.44
C ALA A 135 -9.51 -0.37 21.33
N THR A 136 -10.40 0.60 21.10
CA THR A 136 -11.84 0.33 20.85
C THR A 136 -12.12 -0.23 19.45
N LEU A 137 -11.21 -0.06 18.50
CA LEU A 137 -11.36 -0.59 17.14
C LEU A 137 -11.04 -2.10 17.06
N ALA A 138 -10.43 -2.67 18.10
CA ALA A 138 -10.04 -4.08 18.13
C ALA A 138 -11.20 -5.05 17.85
N TRP A 139 -12.43 -4.70 18.23
CA TRP A 139 -13.62 -5.49 17.97
C TRP A 139 -14.08 -5.46 16.51
N GLN A 140 -13.64 -4.51 15.70
CA GLN A 140 -14.03 -4.36 14.30
C GLN A 140 -13.01 -4.98 13.33
N ILE A 141 -11.80 -5.29 13.82
CA ILE A 141 -10.72 -5.80 12.98
C ILE A 141 -10.87 -7.31 12.83
N PRO A 142 -10.88 -7.85 11.60
CA PRO A 142 -10.88 -9.30 11.38
C PRO A 142 -9.67 -9.97 12.04
N LYS A 143 -9.88 -11.14 12.66
CA LYS A 143 -8.79 -11.89 13.33
C LYS A 143 -7.58 -12.17 12.41
N SER A 144 -7.82 -12.32 11.10
CA SER A 144 -6.80 -12.53 10.07
C SER A 144 -5.90 -11.31 9.84
N ALA A 145 -6.37 -10.09 10.04
CA ALA A 145 -5.65 -8.84 9.78
C ALA A 145 -4.73 -8.40 10.94
N SER A 146 -4.47 -9.28 11.90
CA SER A 146 -3.70 -8.94 13.11
C SER A 146 -2.21 -8.68 12.81
N VAL A 147 -1.68 -7.58 13.36
CA VAL A 147 -0.28 -7.16 13.15
C VAL A 147 0.71 -8.16 13.78
N SER A 148 1.79 -8.46 13.05
CA SER A 148 2.88 -9.31 13.54
C SER A 148 3.72 -8.59 14.61
N PRO A 149 4.11 -9.27 15.71
CA PRO A 149 4.98 -8.68 16.75
C PRO A 149 6.31 -8.13 16.23
N LYS A 150 6.83 -8.64 15.10
CA LYS A 150 8.08 -8.16 14.48
C LYS A 150 7.99 -6.69 14.03
N MET A 151 6.80 -6.21 13.70
CA MET A 151 6.57 -4.84 13.20
C MET A 151 6.71 -3.77 14.30
N MET A 152 6.63 -4.16 15.58
CA MET A 152 6.68 -3.22 16.71
C MET A 152 8.10 -2.82 17.11
N ILE A 153 9.10 -3.60 16.73
CA ILE A 153 10.50 -3.33 17.09
C ILE A 153 11.02 -2.25 16.14
N GLY A 154 11.26 -1.03 16.64
CA GLY A 154 11.78 0.08 15.85
C GLY A 154 13.27 0.01 15.48
N LEU A 155 13.88 -1.18 15.50
CA LEU A 155 15.30 -1.35 15.20
C LEU A 155 15.52 -1.65 13.70
N PRO A 156 16.38 -0.88 13.01
CA PRO A 156 16.71 -1.11 11.61
C PRO A 156 17.18 -2.54 11.33
N GLY A 157 16.68 -3.14 10.25
CA GLY A 157 17.02 -4.51 9.83
C GLY A 157 16.37 -5.66 10.65
N LEU A 158 15.79 -5.37 11.82
CA LEU A 158 14.89 -6.29 12.52
C LEU A 158 13.43 -6.04 12.16
N ASN A 159 13.07 -4.76 12.04
CA ASN A 159 11.84 -4.35 11.41
C ASN A 159 11.99 -4.48 9.89
N PRO A 160 11.15 -5.27 9.20
CA PRO A 160 11.24 -5.39 7.74
C PRO A 160 11.00 -4.05 7.03
N VAL A 161 10.29 -3.13 7.68
CA VAL A 161 9.93 -1.82 7.14
C VAL A 161 11.10 -0.83 7.19
N ILE A 162 12.02 -0.96 8.16
CA ILE A 162 13.09 0.02 8.38
C ILE A 162 14.38 -0.45 7.68
N PRO A 163 14.79 0.18 6.57
CA PRO A 163 16.00 -0.17 5.85
C PRO A 163 17.23 0.06 6.73
N LEU A 164 18.17 -0.87 6.67
CA LEU A 164 19.28 -0.93 7.62
C LEU A 164 20.09 0.37 7.67
N TRP A 165 20.59 0.85 6.52
CA TRP A 165 21.55 1.96 6.49
C TRP A 165 20.90 3.32 6.71
N TYR A 166 19.78 3.61 6.04
CA TYR A 166 19.03 4.84 6.27
C TYR A 166 18.48 4.87 7.70
N GLY A 167 18.00 3.74 8.21
CA GLY A 167 17.53 3.60 9.58
C GLY A 167 18.63 3.86 10.61
N ILE A 168 19.83 3.29 10.46
CA ILE A 168 20.96 3.54 11.37
C ILE A 168 21.35 5.02 11.34
N LEU A 169 21.45 5.63 10.16
CA LEU A 169 21.78 7.05 10.01
C LEU A 169 20.75 7.93 10.72
N ALA A 170 19.47 7.72 10.43
CA ALA A 170 18.37 8.50 10.97
C ALA A 170 18.21 8.31 12.48
N LEU A 171 18.34 7.09 13.00
CA LEU A 171 18.35 6.82 14.44
C LEU A 171 19.54 7.49 15.12
N GLY A 172 20.73 7.41 14.52
CA GLY A 172 21.94 8.09 15.01
C GLY A 172 21.73 9.60 15.13
N ILE A 173 21.18 10.23 14.10
CA ILE A 173 20.82 11.66 14.10
C ILE A 173 19.78 11.95 15.19
N ALA A 174 18.71 11.13 15.27
CA ALA A 174 17.65 11.31 16.24
C ALA A 174 18.16 11.28 17.69
N MET A 175 19.02 10.30 18.02
CA MET A 175 19.60 10.17 19.36
C MET A 175 20.58 11.31 19.67
N VAL A 176 21.47 11.68 18.74
CA VAL A 176 22.41 12.78 18.94
C VAL A 176 21.67 14.09 19.19
N ILE A 177 20.66 14.41 18.39
CA ILE A 177 19.92 15.67 18.54
C ILE A 177 19.11 15.68 19.86
N HIS A 178 18.49 14.56 20.21
CA HIS A 178 17.77 14.38 21.46
C HIS A 178 18.68 14.70 22.67
N GLU A 179 19.82 14.04 22.74
CA GLU A 179 20.77 14.13 23.84
C GLU A 179 21.43 15.51 23.90
N PHE A 180 21.87 16.05 22.77
CA PHE A 180 22.42 17.41 22.72
C PHE A 180 21.41 18.46 23.21
N SER A 181 20.13 18.28 22.94
CA SER A 181 19.08 19.19 23.39
C SER A 181 18.91 19.17 24.91
N HIS A 182 18.99 17.99 25.54
CA HIS A 182 19.08 17.86 27.01
C HIS A 182 20.30 18.62 27.55
N GLY A 183 21.45 18.49 26.88
CA GLY A 183 22.67 19.21 27.24
C GLY A 183 22.54 20.74 27.17
N ILE A 184 21.94 21.26 26.10
CA ILE A 184 21.70 22.70 25.92
C ILE A 184 20.82 23.24 27.04
N LEU A 185 19.68 22.60 27.31
CA LEU A 185 18.77 23.08 28.36
C LEU A 185 19.30 22.85 29.78
N SER A 186 20.16 21.84 29.99
CA SER A 186 20.92 21.70 31.24
C SER A 186 21.79 22.92 31.49
N ARG A 187 22.57 23.36 30.48
CA ARG A 187 23.44 24.53 30.60
C ARG A 187 22.66 25.84 30.77
N VAL A 188 21.54 25.99 30.08
CA VAL A 188 20.63 27.15 30.21
C VAL A 188 20.04 27.27 31.63
N ALA A 189 19.86 26.13 32.31
CA ALA A 189 19.41 26.03 33.70
C ALA A 189 20.55 26.00 34.73
N ASP A 190 21.78 26.33 34.34
CA ASP A 190 22.98 26.34 35.19
C ASP A 190 23.39 24.98 35.78
N VAL A 191 22.91 23.88 35.19
CA VAL A 191 23.40 22.53 35.48
C VAL A 191 24.63 22.24 34.60
N LYS A 192 25.67 21.64 35.18
CA LYS A 192 26.89 21.27 34.45
C LYS A 192 26.69 19.95 33.70
N VAL A 193 27.28 19.85 32.51
CA VAL A 193 27.34 18.60 31.74
C VAL A 193 28.67 17.90 32.08
N LYS A 194 28.59 16.75 32.75
CA LYS A 194 29.77 15.98 33.21
C LYS A 194 30.47 15.28 32.07
N ALA A 195 29.72 14.61 31.20
CA ALA A 195 30.23 13.88 30.06
C ALA A 195 29.19 13.85 28.94
N LEU A 196 29.69 13.69 27.71
CA LEU A 196 28.90 13.32 26.54
C LEU A 196 29.39 11.96 26.07
N GLY A 197 28.58 11.23 25.34
CA GLY A 197 29.08 10.00 24.76
C GLY A 197 28.14 9.27 23.83
N LEU A 198 28.68 8.20 23.26
CA LEU A 198 27.95 7.24 22.44
C LEU A 198 27.99 5.87 23.09
N LEU A 199 26.86 5.19 23.07
CA LEU A 199 26.75 3.78 23.37
C LEU A 199 26.78 3.02 22.05
N LEU A 200 27.79 2.18 21.88
CA LEU A 200 28.05 1.41 20.68
C LEU A 200 27.85 -0.07 20.98
N PHE A 201 27.11 -0.76 20.12
CA PHE A 201 27.30 -2.18 19.89
C PHE A 201 28.15 -2.29 18.62
N ILE A 202 27.72 -3.08 17.62
CA ILE A 202 28.32 -3.06 16.28
C ILE A 202 28.15 -1.69 15.60
N PHE A 203 27.01 -1.05 15.84
CA PHE A 203 26.66 0.29 15.38
C PHE A 203 26.25 1.15 16.59
N PRO A 204 26.14 2.49 16.44
CA PRO A 204 25.65 3.35 17.51
C PRO A 204 24.22 2.96 17.90
N VAL A 205 24.03 2.54 19.14
CA VAL A 205 22.73 2.13 19.70
C VAL A 205 22.15 3.17 20.65
N GLY A 206 22.96 4.16 21.05
CA GLY A 206 22.58 5.22 21.98
C GLY A 206 23.55 6.39 21.89
N ALA A 207 23.07 7.57 22.25
CA ALA A 207 23.89 8.69 22.69
C ALA A 207 23.50 9.00 24.14
N PHE A 208 24.34 9.73 24.86
CA PHE A 208 23.96 10.24 26.19
C PHE A 208 24.60 11.58 26.48
N VAL A 209 23.86 12.41 27.22
CA VAL A 209 24.40 13.55 27.96
C VAL A 209 24.19 13.31 29.44
N GLU A 210 25.26 13.45 30.23
CA GLU A 210 25.22 13.24 31.67
C GLU A 210 25.19 14.60 32.40
N PRO A 211 24.00 15.15 32.71
CA PRO A 211 23.88 16.34 33.55
C PRO A 211 24.23 16.01 35.01
N ASP A 212 24.69 17.02 35.75
CA ASP A 212 24.96 16.88 37.17
C ASP A 212 23.66 16.65 37.98
N GLU A 213 23.53 15.47 38.56
CA GLU A 213 22.33 15.03 39.30
C GLU A 213 21.97 15.93 40.49
N GLU A 214 22.97 16.45 41.22
CA GLU A 214 22.72 17.36 42.35
C GLU A 214 22.13 18.68 41.86
N GLY A 215 22.68 19.21 40.75
CA GLY A 215 22.13 20.37 40.05
C GLY A 215 20.68 20.15 39.64
N MET A 216 20.37 19.00 39.02
CA MET A 216 19.02 18.64 38.59
C MET A 216 17.98 18.59 39.73
N LYS A 217 18.36 18.04 40.89
CA LYS A 217 17.47 17.95 42.06
C LYS A 217 17.10 19.33 42.61
N SER A 218 17.99 20.31 42.46
CA SER A 218 17.77 21.69 42.92
C SER A 218 16.97 22.57 41.96
N MET A 219 16.69 22.10 40.74
CA MET A 219 16.01 22.88 39.70
C MET A 219 14.55 23.17 40.05
N LYS A 220 14.08 24.33 39.59
CA LYS A 220 12.63 24.63 39.61
C LYS A 220 11.91 23.66 38.68
N LYS A 221 10.74 23.18 39.09
CA LYS A 221 9.91 22.22 38.34
C LYS A 221 9.74 22.61 36.87
N TRP A 222 9.42 23.88 36.59
CA TRP A 222 9.26 24.35 35.22
C TRP A 222 10.57 24.31 34.39
N GLU A 223 11.71 24.60 35.00
CA GLU A 223 13.02 24.50 34.33
C GLU A 223 13.39 23.04 34.06
N ARG A 224 12.99 22.13 34.96
CA ARG A 224 13.17 20.70 34.79
C ARG A 224 12.25 20.11 33.72
N MET A 225 10.98 20.54 33.66
CA MET A 225 10.07 20.19 32.57
C MET A 225 10.60 20.64 31.21
N ARG A 226 11.21 21.84 31.12
CA ARG A 226 11.86 22.30 29.88
C ARG A 226 12.99 21.35 29.48
N LEU A 227 13.82 20.93 30.43
CA LEU A 227 14.90 19.96 30.19
C LEU A 227 14.32 18.65 29.65
N TYR A 228 13.35 18.02 30.30
CA TYR A 228 12.73 16.80 29.78
C TYR A 228 12.04 17.00 28.43
N ALA A 229 11.45 18.17 28.17
CA ALA A 229 10.85 18.46 26.86
C ALA A 229 11.87 18.66 25.74
N ALA A 230 13.16 18.83 26.05
CA ALA A 230 14.21 19.09 25.07
C ALA A 230 14.38 17.95 24.09
N GLY A 231 14.40 16.71 24.58
CA GLY A 231 14.50 15.50 23.79
C GLY A 231 13.38 15.42 22.74
N PRO A 232 12.13 15.11 23.14
CA PRO A 232 11.02 14.97 22.21
C PRO A 232 10.72 16.24 21.39
N GLY A 233 10.90 17.43 21.97
CA GLY A 233 10.70 18.71 21.27
C GLY A 233 11.69 18.92 20.13
N SER A 234 12.98 18.60 20.33
CA SER A 234 14.00 18.73 19.30
C SER A 234 13.83 17.72 18.16
N ASN A 235 13.52 16.47 18.48
CA ASN A 235 13.22 15.45 17.48
C ASN A 235 12.02 15.87 16.61
N MET A 236 10.97 16.45 17.21
CA MET A 236 9.81 16.94 16.45
C MET A 236 10.19 18.07 15.48
N VAL A 237 11.07 18.99 15.89
CA VAL A 237 11.56 20.07 15.00
C VAL A 237 12.34 19.51 13.81
N VAL A 238 13.25 18.56 14.06
CA VAL A 238 14.01 17.89 13.00
C VAL A 238 13.09 17.13 12.07
N ALA A 239 12.09 16.44 12.63
CA ALA A 239 11.10 15.71 11.85
C ALA A 239 10.37 16.66 10.89
N ILE A 240 9.90 17.81 11.38
CA ILE A 240 9.22 18.81 10.54
C ILE A 240 10.16 19.35 9.46
N ILE A 241 11.40 19.72 9.79
CA ILE A 241 12.36 20.26 8.81
C ILE A 241 12.64 19.22 7.73
N CYS A 242 12.98 17.99 8.10
CA CYS A 242 13.28 16.93 7.14
C CYS A 242 12.04 16.51 6.34
N SER A 243 10.84 16.57 6.93
CA SER A 243 9.59 16.36 6.20
C SER A 243 9.38 17.42 5.13
N LEU A 244 9.63 18.69 5.43
CA LEU A 244 9.52 19.79 4.47
C LEU A 244 10.62 19.71 3.39
N MET A 245 11.83 19.27 3.74
CA MET A 245 12.88 19.02 2.75
C MET A 245 12.51 17.88 1.82
N PHE A 246 12.00 16.76 2.34
CA PHE A 246 11.55 15.65 1.51
C PHE A 246 10.38 16.07 0.60
N SER A 247 9.31 16.62 1.17
CA SER A 247 8.09 16.96 0.41
C SER A 247 8.26 18.19 -0.49
N TRP A 248 8.49 19.37 0.09
CA TRP A 248 8.43 20.67 -0.61
C TRP A 248 9.71 21.06 -1.34
N VAL A 249 10.77 20.25 -1.26
CA VAL A 249 12.03 20.53 -1.95
C VAL A 249 12.40 19.39 -2.87
N MET A 250 12.47 18.15 -2.35
CA MET A 250 12.85 17.00 -3.17
C MET A 250 11.69 16.54 -4.05
N VAL A 251 10.57 16.09 -3.45
CA VAL A 251 9.48 15.46 -4.20
C VAL A 251 8.74 16.46 -5.11
N SER A 252 8.55 17.70 -4.68
CA SER A 252 7.96 18.75 -5.52
C SER A 252 8.82 19.14 -6.73
N SER A 253 10.06 18.66 -6.82
CA SER A 253 10.93 18.86 -7.98
C SER A 253 10.89 17.70 -8.96
N LEU A 254 10.10 16.66 -8.70
CA LEU A 254 9.98 15.51 -9.59
C LEU A 254 8.95 15.78 -10.69
N GLU A 255 9.35 15.51 -11.92
CA GLU A 255 8.45 15.47 -13.08
C GLU A 255 8.53 14.08 -13.74
N PRO A 256 7.46 13.61 -14.41
CA PRO A 256 7.49 12.37 -15.17
C PRO A 256 8.53 12.46 -16.30
N SER A 257 9.39 11.46 -16.43
CA SER A 257 10.42 11.42 -17.47
C SER A 257 9.84 11.19 -18.88
N ASN A 258 8.61 10.66 -18.97
CA ASN A 258 7.91 10.40 -20.23
C ASN A 258 6.43 10.72 -20.06
N GLU A 259 5.78 11.12 -21.16
CA GLU A 259 4.32 11.23 -21.22
C GLU A 259 3.68 9.84 -21.20
N GLY A 260 2.54 9.71 -20.51
CA GLY A 260 1.89 8.43 -20.32
C GLY A 260 1.03 8.38 -19.06
N VAL A 261 0.37 7.25 -18.87
CA VAL A 261 -0.41 6.94 -17.66
C VAL A 261 0.17 5.75 -16.92
N LEU A 262 0.19 5.82 -15.59
CA LEU A 262 0.72 4.74 -14.78
C LEU A 262 -0.35 3.68 -14.53
N SER A 263 -0.01 2.41 -14.76
CA SER A 263 -0.77 1.27 -14.27
C SER A 263 -0.75 1.25 -12.73
N ALA A 264 -1.84 1.62 -12.08
CA ALA A 264 -1.97 1.64 -10.64
C ALA A 264 -2.30 0.25 -10.07
N SER A 265 -3.14 -0.51 -10.77
CA SER A 265 -3.51 -1.87 -10.40
C SER A 265 -3.97 -2.65 -11.63
N VAL A 266 -3.72 -3.96 -11.60
CA VAL A 266 -4.14 -4.90 -12.65
C VAL A 266 -5.07 -5.94 -12.02
N VAL A 267 -6.22 -6.17 -12.66
CA VAL A 267 -7.24 -7.11 -12.21
C VAL A 267 -6.91 -8.50 -12.77
N VAL A 268 -6.94 -9.51 -11.90
CA VAL A 268 -6.66 -10.92 -12.23
C VAL A 268 -7.77 -11.48 -13.14
N ASP A 269 -7.40 -12.36 -14.08
CA ASP A 269 -8.28 -13.00 -15.07
C ASP A 269 -8.87 -12.03 -16.11
N TYR A 270 -8.17 -10.93 -16.40
CA TYR A 270 -8.52 -9.99 -17.47
C TYR A 270 -7.34 -9.79 -18.41
N GLY A 271 -7.64 -9.32 -19.63
CA GLY A 271 -6.69 -9.26 -20.74
C GLY A 271 -5.35 -8.59 -20.42
N GLY A 272 -5.32 -7.59 -19.54
CA GLY A 272 -4.10 -6.92 -19.12
C GLY A 272 -3.18 -7.82 -18.30
N GLU A 273 -3.72 -8.56 -17.33
CA GLU A 273 -2.94 -9.51 -16.54
C GLU A 273 -2.48 -10.69 -17.38
N GLU A 274 -3.37 -11.24 -18.22
CA GLU A 274 -3.05 -12.37 -19.10
C GLU A 274 -1.93 -12.03 -20.10
N ALA A 275 -1.89 -10.77 -20.57
CA ALA A 275 -0.83 -10.28 -21.43
C ALA A 275 0.50 -10.09 -20.67
N GLY A 276 0.46 -9.95 -19.34
CA GLY A 276 1.63 -9.73 -18.49
C GLY A 276 1.88 -8.27 -18.12
N LEU A 277 0.85 -7.40 -18.19
CA LEU A 277 0.95 -6.05 -17.66
C LEU A 277 0.96 -6.09 -16.13
N GLU A 278 1.84 -5.30 -15.53
CA GLU A 278 2.00 -5.21 -14.08
C GLU A 278 1.73 -3.77 -13.58
N PRO A 279 1.41 -3.59 -12.28
CA PRO A 279 1.43 -2.27 -11.67
C PRO A 279 2.80 -1.60 -11.83
N TRP A 280 2.81 -0.27 -11.91
CA TRP A 280 3.99 0.58 -12.14
C TRP A 280 4.56 0.61 -13.57
N MET A 281 3.94 -0.06 -14.53
CA MET A 281 4.24 0.16 -15.95
C MET A 281 3.60 1.47 -16.42
N LEU A 282 4.34 2.26 -17.21
CA LEU A 282 3.82 3.49 -17.81
C LEU A 282 3.29 3.18 -19.21
N ILE A 283 1.98 3.30 -19.42
CA ILE A 283 1.33 3.10 -20.71
C ILE A 283 1.46 4.39 -21.53
N THR A 284 2.03 4.28 -22.73
CA THR A 284 2.33 5.43 -23.59
C THR A 284 1.50 5.44 -24.88
N ALA A 285 1.02 4.29 -25.34
CA ALA A 285 0.15 4.19 -26.50
C ALA A 285 -0.71 2.92 -26.48
N ILE A 286 -1.88 2.99 -27.12
CA ILE A 286 -2.73 1.84 -27.47
C ILE A 286 -2.92 1.86 -28.99
N ASP A 287 -2.44 0.82 -29.67
CA ASP A 287 -2.27 0.75 -31.12
C ASP A 287 -1.55 2.00 -31.67
N ASP A 288 -2.22 2.79 -32.51
CA ASP A 288 -1.68 4.03 -33.09
C ASP A 288 -2.05 5.30 -32.29
N GLN A 289 -2.77 5.17 -31.18
CA GLN A 289 -3.21 6.29 -30.35
C GLN A 289 -2.24 6.53 -29.19
N GLU A 290 -1.65 7.73 -29.15
CA GLU A 290 -0.82 8.19 -28.02
C GLU A 290 -1.71 8.44 -26.79
N ILE A 291 -1.25 7.97 -25.63
CA ILE A 291 -1.93 8.11 -24.35
C ILE A 291 -1.13 9.06 -23.47
N THR A 292 -1.70 10.22 -23.14
CA THR A 292 -1.03 11.22 -22.28
C THR A 292 -1.71 11.41 -20.93
N SER A 293 -2.96 10.98 -20.82
CA SER A 293 -3.79 11.13 -19.63
C SER A 293 -4.73 9.95 -19.42
N ALA A 294 -5.22 9.80 -18.18
CA ALA A 294 -6.19 8.77 -17.83
C ALA A 294 -7.51 8.90 -18.62
N ASP A 295 -7.85 10.12 -19.03
CA ASP A 295 -9.01 10.40 -19.89
C ASP A 295 -8.74 9.85 -21.31
N ASP A 296 -7.57 10.12 -21.89
CA ASP A 296 -7.18 9.57 -23.21
C ASP A 296 -7.20 8.04 -23.20
N PHE A 297 -6.71 7.41 -22.13
CA PHE A 297 -6.74 5.96 -21.94
C PHE A 297 -8.17 5.42 -21.94
N SER A 298 -9.08 6.09 -21.21
CA SER A 298 -10.48 5.69 -21.18
C SER A 298 -11.16 5.89 -22.52
N ASP A 299 -10.87 6.98 -23.22
CA ASP A 299 -11.45 7.29 -24.53
C ASP A 299 -10.98 6.28 -25.59
N ALA A 300 -9.68 5.97 -25.62
CA ALA A 300 -9.12 4.95 -26.50
C ALA A 300 -9.81 3.60 -26.33
N LEU A 301 -9.97 3.13 -25.08
CA LEU A 301 -10.65 1.86 -24.82
C LEU A 301 -12.16 1.91 -25.11
N ASN A 302 -12.82 3.06 -24.95
CA ASN A 302 -14.24 3.19 -25.28
C ASN A 302 -14.51 3.08 -26.80
N GLU A 303 -13.51 3.27 -27.66
CA GLU A 303 -13.61 3.02 -29.11
C GLU A 303 -13.42 1.54 -29.47
N THR A 304 -12.89 0.73 -28.54
CA THR A 304 -12.64 -0.71 -28.75
C THR A 304 -13.83 -1.58 -28.34
N TYR A 305 -13.80 -2.84 -28.76
CA TYR A 305 -14.78 -3.86 -28.42
C TYR A 305 -14.14 -5.08 -27.75
N VAL A 306 -14.96 -5.86 -27.04
CA VAL A 306 -14.57 -7.12 -26.42
C VAL A 306 -13.99 -8.12 -27.44
N GLY A 307 -12.96 -8.85 -27.04
CA GLY A 307 -12.26 -9.82 -27.89
C GLY A 307 -11.29 -9.19 -28.90
N GLN A 308 -11.33 -7.88 -29.10
CA GLN A 308 -10.35 -7.16 -29.91
C GLN A 308 -8.95 -7.31 -29.29
N VAL A 309 -7.95 -7.61 -30.12
CA VAL A 309 -6.55 -7.61 -29.70
C VAL A 309 -5.95 -6.25 -30.01
N VAL A 310 -5.41 -5.58 -28.99
CA VAL A 310 -4.74 -4.27 -29.11
C VAL A 310 -3.27 -4.37 -28.71
N ASN A 311 -2.40 -3.60 -29.36
CA ASN A 311 -1.00 -3.48 -28.97
C ASN A 311 -0.84 -2.35 -27.97
N VAL A 312 -0.37 -2.66 -26.76
CA VAL A 312 -0.17 -1.68 -25.69
C VAL A 312 1.32 -1.41 -25.57
N SER A 313 1.73 -0.19 -25.89
CA SER A 313 3.11 0.25 -25.70
C SER A 313 3.28 0.76 -24.28
N VAL A 314 4.31 0.25 -23.60
CA VAL A 314 4.59 0.61 -22.21
C VAL A 314 6.07 0.85 -21.97
N LEU A 315 6.39 1.55 -20.88
CA LEU A 315 7.72 1.58 -20.29
C LEU A 315 7.71 0.80 -18.96
N ASP A 316 8.40 -0.35 -18.91
CA ASP A 316 8.70 -1.07 -17.66
C ASP A 316 10.07 -0.62 -17.13
N LYS A 317 10.05 0.10 -16.00
CA LYS A 317 11.26 0.70 -15.39
C LYS A 317 12.08 1.49 -16.42
N GLY A 318 11.39 2.23 -17.29
CA GLY A 318 11.98 3.03 -18.36
C GLY A 318 12.40 2.26 -19.62
N ASN A 319 12.25 0.92 -19.64
CA ASN A 319 12.53 0.12 -20.84
C ASN A 319 11.26 -0.03 -21.67
N PRO A 320 11.29 0.30 -22.97
CA PRO A 320 10.12 0.15 -23.82
C PRO A 320 9.82 -1.33 -24.06
N ASP A 321 8.54 -1.68 -23.93
CA ASP A 321 8.00 -3.00 -24.27
C ASP A 321 6.62 -2.84 -24.92
N THR A 322 6.14 -3.91 -25.55
CA THR A 322 4.83 -3.93 -26.21
C THR A 322 4.10 -5.22 -25.93
N TYR A 323 2.88 -5.09 -25.41
CA TYR A 323 2.04 -6.19 -25.00
C TYR A 323 0.84 -6.33 -25.95
N GLN A 324 0.54 -7.55 -26.37
CA GLN A 324 -0.70 -7.85 -27.08
C GLN A 324 -1.77 -8.23 -26.08
N VAL A 325 -2.76 -7.36 -25.94
CA VAL A 325 -3.84 -7.52 -24.98
C VAL A 325 -5.10 -7.92 -25.72
N THR A 326 -5.68 -9.06 -25.35
CA THR A 326 -7.03 -9.41 -25.77
C THR A 326 -8.02 -8.76 -24.81
N LEU A 327 -8.83 -7.82 -25.30
CA LEU A 327 -9.71 -7.06 -24.43
C LEU A 327 -10.88 -7.91 -23.91
N SER A 328 -11.13 -7.81 -22.62
CA SER A 328 -12.29 -8.42 -21.97
C SER A 328 -13.52 -7.50 -22.08
N ASP A 329 -14.66 -7.96 -21.58
CA ASP A 329 -15.88 -7.16 -21.56
C ASP A 329 -15.90 -6.19 -20.37
N LYS A 330 -16.13 -4.90 -20.65
CA LYS A 330 -16.26 -3.87 -19.61
C LYS A 330 -17.51 -4.09 -18.75
N GLY A 331 -18.63 -4.41 -19.37
CA GLY A 331 -19.90 -4.64 -18.67
C GLY A 331 -19.80 -5.76 -17.64
N SER A 332 -19.21 -6.90 -18.01
CA SER A 332 -18.99 -8.05 -17.12
C SER A 332 -18.18 -7.69 -15.88
N TYR A 333 -17.14 -6.87 -16.03
CA TYR A 333 -16.35 -6.40 -14.89
C TYR A 333 -17.20 -5.58 -13.89
N TYR A 334 -17.97 -4.62 -14.39
CA TYR A 334 -18.81 -3.79 -13.54
C TYR A 334 -19.94 -4.60 -12.90
N LEU A 335 -20.61 -5.47 -13.66
CA LEU A 335 -21.63 -6.36 -13.10
C LEU A 335 -21.06 -7.27 -11.99
N LYS A 336 -19.83 -7.77 -12.16
CA LYS A 336 -19.15 -8.64 -11.18
C LYS A 336 -18.74 -7.90 -9.91
N TYR A 337 -18.06 -6.76 -10.04
CA TYR A 337 -17.39 -6.12 -8.89
C TYR A 337 -18.08 -4.84 -8.39
N TYR A 338 -18.81 -4.15 -9.26
CA TYR A 338 -19.43 -2.84 -8.98
C TYR A 338 -20.81 -2.69 -9.65
N PRO A 339 -21.78 -3.58 -9.35
CA PRO A 339 -23.06 -3.63 -10.07
C PRO A 339 -23.84 -2.31 -10.02
N ASP A 340 -23.73 -1.56 -8.91
CA ASP A 340 -24.36 -0.24 -8.77
C ASP A 340 -23.82 0.83 -9.74
N ASN A 341 -22.64 0.60 -10.31
CA ASN A 341 -21.98 1.50 -11.27
C ASN A 341 -22.09 0.99 -12.73
N TYR A 342 -22.75 -0.14 -12.96
CA TYR A 342 -22.95 -0.68 -14.31
C TYR A 342 -23.95 0.17 -15.10
N GLU A 343 -23.64 0.40 -16.37
CA GLU A 343 -24.54 1.04 -17.32
C GLU A 343 -24.64 0.20 -18.60
N PRO A 344 -25.81 0.08 -19.25
CA PRO A 344 -26.01 -0.81 -20.40
C PRO A 344 -25.05 -0.60 -21.58
N TRP A 345 -24.53 0.61 -21.76
CA TRP A 345 -23.59 0.92 -22.84
C TRP A 345 -22.19 0.32 -22.62
N MET A 346 -21.87 -0.13 -21.40
CA MET A 346 -20.56 -0.71 -21.07
C MET A 346 -20.38 -2.11 -21.65
N SER A 347 -21.46 -2.89 -21.77
CA SER A 347 -21.41 -4.21 -22.41
C SER A 347 -21.00 -4.10 -23.87
N GLY A 348 -20.07 -4.95 -24.28
CA GLY A 348 -19.50 -5.02 -25.62
C GLY A 348 -18.29 -4.10 -25.81
N LYS A 349 -18.02 -3.19 -24.87
CA LYS A 349 -16.83 -2.33 -24.88
C LYS A 349 -15.61 -3.07 -24.37
N GLY A 350 -14.47 -2.80 -25.01
CA GLY A 350 -13.20 -3.39 -24.62
C GLY A 350 -12.74 -2.93 -23.23
N PHE A 351 -12.22 -3.87 -22.45
CA PHE A 351 -11.73 -3.63 -21.10
C PHE A 351 -10.48 -4.44 -20.82
N MET A 352 -9.43 -3.76 -20.41
CA MET A 352 -8.12 -4.37 -20.15
C MET A 352 -7.97 -4.91 -18.72
N GLY A 353 -8.83 -4.51 -17.78
CA GLY A 353 -8.62 -4.85 -16.37
C GLY A 353 -7.51 -4.05 -15.71
N ILE A 354 -7.23 -2.82 -16.17
CA ILE A 354 -6.18 -1.96 -15.58
C ILE A 354 -6.79 -0.66 -15.09
N ALA A 355 -6.49 -0.31 -13.84
CA ALA A 355 -6.74 1.02 -13.32
C ALA A 355 -5.51 1.88 -13.58
N VAL A 356 -5.71 3.04 -14.22
CA VAL A 356 -4.62 3.97 -14.54
C VAL A 356 -4.69 5.23 -13.70
N VAL A 357 -3.54 5.85 -13.46
CA VAL A 357 -3.42 7.13 -12.77
C VAL A 357 -2.40 8.03 -13.47
N ASN A 358 -2.68 9.33 -13.53
CA ASN A 358 -1.70 10.29 -14.03
C ASN A 358 -0.49 10.33 -13.08
N PRO A 359 0.75 10.18 -13.56
CA PRO A 359 1.95 10.16 -12.71
C PRO A 359 2.06 11.38 -11.77
N ASP A 360 1.66 12.56 -12.23
CA ASP A 360 1.68 13.81 -11.44
C ASP A 360 0.80 13.75 -10.19
N ALA A 361 -0.28 12.97 -10.21
CA ALA A 361 -1.14 12.84 -9.05
C ALA A 361 -0.42 12.14 -7.87
N ILE A 362 0.57 11.28 -8.17
CA ILE A 362 1.37 10.59 -7.16
C ILE A 362 2.36 11.58 -6.54
N THR A 363 3.11 12.32 -7.35
CA THR A 363 4.09 13.29 -6.85
C THR A 363 3.42 14.45 -6.10
N GLU A 364 2.28 14.94 -6.57
CA GLU A 364 1.51 16.00 -5.91
C GLU A 364 1.07 15.61 -4.48
N ASN A 365 0.55 14.39 -4.31
CA ASN A 365 0.15 13.90 -2.98
C ASN A 365 1.32 13.78 -2.00
N LEU A 366 2.52 13.47 -2.50
CA LEU A 366 3.73 13.36 -1.70
C LEU A 366 4.44 14.70 -1.46
N ALA A 367 4.35 15.62 -2.41
CA ALA A 367 4.87 16.98 -2.33
C ALA A 367 4.02 17.85 -1.39
N HIS A 368 2.70 17.66 -1.41
CA HIS A 368 1.74 18.45 -0.64
C HIS A 368 0.86 17.56 0.25
N PRO A 369 1.45 16.83 1.22
CA PRO A 369 0.72 15.85 2.03
C PRO A 369 -0.35 16.47 2.93
N ALA A 370 -0.30 17.78 3.18
CA ALA A 370 -1.30 18.49 3.97
C ALA A 370 -2.60 18.82 3.19
N ASN A 371 -2.66 18.58 1.88
CA ASN A 371 -3.83 18.92 1.05
C ASN A 371 -5.08 18.10 1.40
N SER A 372 -4.89 16.84 1.83
CA SER A 372 -5.99 15.99 2.29
C SER A 372 -5.56 15.08 3.43
N GLY A 373 -6.53 14.61 4.23
CA GLY A 373 -6.25 13.62 5.28
C GLY A 373 -5.71 12.30 4.73
N GLY A 374 -6.14 11.91 3.52
CA GLY A 374 -5.64 10.72 2.83
C GLY A 374 -4.18 10.86 2.39
N SER A 375 -3.81 12.00 1.82
CA SER A 375 -2.44 12.30 1.38
C SER A 375 -1.48 12.31 2.58
N MET A 376 -1.88 12.90 3.72
CA MET A 376 -1.06 12.88 4.94
C MET A 376 -0.86 11.46 5.47
N LEU A 377 -1.91 10.64 5.42
CA LEU A 377 -1.81 9.24 5.84
C LEU A 377 -0.85 8.48 4.93
N GLN A 378 -1.04 8.56 3.61
CA GLN A 378 -0.17 7.95 2.61
C GLN A 378 1.30 8.34 2.84
N TYR A 379 1.56 9.62 3.07
CA TYR A 379 2.89 10.17 3.30
C TYR A 379 3.59 9.57 4.53
N ILE A 380 2.88 9.38 5.64
CA ILE A 380 3.42 8.75 6.86
C ILE A 380 3.59 7.22 6.66
N THR A 381 2.77 6.61 5.79
CA THR A 381 2.72 5.16 5.59
C THR A 381 3.51 4.62 4.41
N LEU A 382 4.29 5.45 3.69
CA LEU A 382 5.08 4.98 2.54
C LEU A 382 5.93 3.73 2.79
N PRO A 383 6.56 3.55 3.97
CA PRO A 383 7.34 2.34 4.25
C PRO A 383 6.50 1.06 4.30
N PHE A 384 5.20 1.16 4.60
CA PHE A 384 4.28 0.02 4.60
C PHE A 384 3.71 -0.27 3.21
N GLN A 385 3.98 0.60 2.24
CA GLN A 385 3.60 0.48 0.84
C GLN A 385 4.79 0.11 -0.05
N ASP A 386 5.96 -0.20 0.56
CA ASP A 386 7.22 -0.45 -0.15
C ASP A 386 7.69 0.70 -1.06
N LEU A 387 7.23 1.93 -0.77
CA LEU A 387 7.61 3.16 -1.49
C LEU A 387 8.75 3.93 -0.82
N GLN A 388 9.30 3.42 0.28
CA GLN A 388 10.45 3.99 0.97
C GLN A 388 11.43 2.91 1.45
N PRO A 389 12.71 2.95 1.04
CA PRO A 389 13.31 3.89 0.07
C PRO A 389 12.62 3.82 -1.30
N PHE A 390 12.66 4.91 -2.08
CA PHE A 390 12.04 4.90 -3.41
C PHE A 390 12.54 3.71 -4.25
N PRO A 391 11.64 2.85 -4.72
CA PRO A 391 11.99 1.66 -5.49
C PRO A 391 12.36 2.01 -6.94
N GLU A 392 13.03 1.09 -7.62
CA GLU A 392 13.51 1.29 -9.00
C GLU A 392 12.39 1.67 -9.97
N HIS A 393 11.25 1.01 -9.87
CA HIS A 393 10.08 1.30 -10.69
C HIS A 393 9.55 2.73 -10.48
N PHE A 394 9.75 3.33 -9.30
CA PHE A 394 9.41 4.74 -9.08
C PHE A 394 10.50 5.65 -9.67
N THR A 395 11.77 5.37 -9.35
CA THR A 395 12.89 6.23 -9.77
C THR A 395 13.16 6.24 -11.27
N ALA A 396 12.69 5.23 -12.00
CA ALA A 396 12.79 5.16 -13.45
C ALA A 396 11.72 5.97 -14.18
N LEU A 397 10.65 6.37 -13.48
CA LEU A 397 9.52 7.11 -14.06
C LEU A 397 9.60 8.61 -13.83
N PHE A 398 10.36 9.03 -12.82
CA PHE A 398 10.46 10.43 -12.42
C PHE A 398 11.91 10.89 -12.47
N GLU A 399 12.10 12.13 -12.89
CA GLU A 399 13.41 12.79 -12.88
C GLU A 399 13.37 14.09 -12.07
N PRO A 400 14.48 14.42 -11.38
CA PRO A 400 14.57 15.66 -10.63
C PRO A 400 14.80 16.86 -11.57
N THR A 401 13.94 17.86 -11.48
CA THR A 401 14.02 19.09 -12.26
C THR A 401 14.28 20.31 -11.37
N GLY A 402 14.27 21.51 -11.96
CA GLY A 402 14.46 22.78 -11.25
C GLY A 402 15.85 22.94 -10.60
N ILE A 403 15.89 23.61 -9.44
CA ILE A 403 17.16 23.93 -8.74
C ILE A 403 17.82 22.67 -8.18
N VAL A 404 17.02 21.68 -7.76
CA VAL A 404 17.51 20.45 -7.13
C VAL A 404 18.00 19.45 -8.20
N GLY A 405 17.47 19.51 -9.42
CA GLY A 405 17.94 18.75 -10.58
C GLY A 405 19.38 19.04 -11.04
N ILE A 406 20.07 20.02 -10.44
CA ILE A 406 21.53 20.19 -10.62
C ILE A 406 22.32 19.02 -10.00
N LEU A 407 21.72 18.32 -9.03
CA LEU A 407 22.33 17.16 -8.40
C LEU A 407 22.30 15.95 -9.35
N PRO A 408 23.37 15.14 -9.39
CA PRO A 408 23.29 13.82 -10.00
C PRO A 408 22.16 12.98 -9.39
N ASP A 409 21.41 12.24 -10.22
CA ASP A 409 20.20 11.50 -9.81
C ASP A 409 20.45 10.56 -8.63
N ASN A 410 21.58 9.85 -8.64
CA ASN A 410 21.94 8.96 -7.54
C ASN A 410 22.08 9.71 -6.20
N ILE A 411 22.63 10.92 -6.21
CA ILE A 411 22.76 11.77 -5.03
C ILE A 411 21.39 12.31 -4.64
N PHE A 412 20.57 12.72 -5.60
CA PHE A 412 19.20 13.17 -5.36
C PHE A 412 18.39 12.11 -4.60
N TRP A 413 18.33 10.88 -5.12
CA TRP A 413 17.55 9.79 -4.51
C TRP A 413 18.08 9.41 -3.14
N ILE A 414 19.40 9.37 -2.95
CA ILE A 414 20.00 9.13 -1.62
C ILE A 414 19.56 10.21 -0.63
N LEU A 415 19.62 11.49 -1.02
CA LEU A 415 19.23 12.61 -0.16
C LEU A 415 17.74 12.60 0.16
N ALA A 416 16.87 12.36 -0.82
CA ALA A 416 15.43 12.25 -0.60
C ALA A 416 15.11 11.15 0.42
N ASN A 417 15.66 9.94 0.22
CA ASN A 417 15.51 8.84 1.16
C ASN A 417 16.07 9.17 2.56
N CYS A 418 17.22 9.88 2.63
CA CYS A 418 17.76 10.33 3.92
C CYS A 418 16.81 11.29 4.63
N PHE A 419 16.28 12.30 3.94
CA PHE A 419 15.34 13.24 4.54
C PHE A 419 14.09 12.54 5.04
N TYR A 420 13.52 11.60 4.26
CA TYR A 420 12.35 10.83 4.68
C TYR A 420 12.63 10.02 5.95
N TRP A 421 13.71 9.23 5.97
CA TRP A 421 14.01 8.37 7.12
C TRP A 421 14.41 9.16 8.36
N ILE A 422 15.12 10.29 8.21
CA ILE A 422 15.40 11.22 9.32
C ILE A 422 14.09 11.79 9.85
N PHE A 423 13.17 12.21 8.98
CA PHE A 423 11.83 12.64 9.36
C PHE A 423 11.11 11.57 10.17
N TRP A 424 10.97 10.38 9.60
CA TRP A 424 10.12 9.32 10.11
C TRP A 424 10.60 8.81 11.47
N LEU A 425 11.91 8.55 11.61
CA LEU A 425 12.47 8.09 12.88
C LEU A 425 12.54 9.18 13.95
N ASN A 426 12.83 10.45 13.58
CA ASN A 426 12.75 11.53 14.57
C ASN A 426 11.31 11.74 15.05
N LEU A 427 10.33 11.64 14.17
CA LEU A 427 8.92 11.70 14.55
C LEU A 427 8.59 10.58 15.54
N MET A 428 8.96 9.33 15.22
CA MET A 428 8.69 8.18 16.10
C MET A 428 9.40 8.27 17.45
N VAL A 429 10.67 8.67 17.48
CA VAL A 429 11.44 8.85 18.72
C VAL A 429 10.85 9.99 19.56
N GLY A 430 10.45 11.10 18.93
CA GLY A 430 9.83 12.24 19.61
C GLY A 430 8.46 11.91 20.19
N LEU A 431 7.60 11.25 19.40
CA LEU A 431 6.28 10.79 19.84
C LEU A 431 6.40 9.76 20.98
N THR A 432 7.27 8.77 20.85
CA THR A 432 7.49 7.76 21.89
C THR A 432 7.95 8.42 23.19
N ASN A 433 8.94 9.32 23.14
CA ASN A 433 9.41 10.02 24.34
C ASN A 433 8.40 10.99 24.94
N ALA A 434 7.38 11.44 24.20
CA ALA A 434 6.31 12.26 24.72
C ALA A 434 5.27 11.48 25.54
N LEU A 435 5.23 10.14 25.46
CA LEU A 435 4.27 9.32 26.19
C LEU A 435 4.40 9.50 27.72
N PRO A 436 3.28 9.46 28.47
CA PRO A 436 3.28 9.66 29.92
C PRO A 436 3.71 8.39 30.68
N ALA A 437 4.90 7.87 30.38
CA ALA A 437 5.39 6.62 30.95
C ALA A 437 6.88 6.73 31.30
N VAL A 438 7.27 6.50 32.56
CA VAL A 438 8.68 6.41 32.97
C VAL A 438 9.25 5.07 32.44
N PRO A 439 10.45 5.04 31.82
CA PRO A 439 11.54 6.02 31.87
C PRO A 439 11.57 7.11 30.78
N LEU A 440 10.48 7.30 30.02
CA LEU A 440 10.42 8.29 28.93
C LEU A 440 10.27 9.72 29.49
N ASP A 441 10.78 10.70 28.74
CA ASP A 441 10.79 12.13 29.13
C ASP A 441 9.39 12.66 29.48
N GLY A 442 8.37 12.28 28.71
CA GLY A 442 6.98 12.65 28.91
C GLY A 442 6.45 12.21 30.27
N GLY A 443 6.89 11.05 30.79
CA GLY A 443 6.54 10.59 32.13
C GLY A 443 6.99 11.58 33.21
N PHE A 444 8.21 12.11 33.09
CA PHE A 444 8.74 13.09 34.05
C PHE A 444 8.08 14.48 33.91
N ILE A 445 7.81 14.94 32.69
CA ILE A 445 7.05 16.17 32.44
C ILE A 445 5.68 16.08 33.09
N PHE A 446 5.01 14.96 32.90
CA PHE A 446 3.69 14.71 33.44
C PHE A 446 3.71 14.66 34.97
N ALA A 447 4.69 13.98 35.57
CA ALA A 447 4.88 13.95 37.02
C ALA A 447 5.03 15.35 37.62
N ASP A 448 5.91 16.18 37.05
CA ASP A 448 6.11 17.56 37.50
C ASP A 448 4.89 18.45 37.27
N GLY A 449 4.17 18.25 36.17
CA GLY A 449 2.92 18.92 35.86
C GLY A 449 1.84 18.65 36.91
N VAL A 450 1.59 17.37 37.23
CA VAL A 450 0.63 16.97 38.26
C VAL A 450 1.05 17.49 39.64
N THR A 451 2.33 17.37 39.98
CA THR A 451 2.85 17.89 41.25
C THR A 451 2.61 19.41 41.35
N GLY A 452 2.87 20.16 40.28
CA GLY A 452 2.60 21.60 40.24
C GLY A 452 1.13 21.97 40.41
N ILE A 453 0.20 21.13 39.93
CA ILE A 453 -1.24 21.29 40.17
C ILE A 453 -1.58 21.00 41.65
N LEU A 454 -1.05 19.90 42.21
CA LEU A 454 -1.27 19.53 43.61
C LEU A 454 -0.76 20.59 44.58
N ASP A 455 0.37 21.24 44.28
CA ASP A 455 0.88 22.36 45.08
C ASP A 455 -0.06 23.56 45.11
N LYS A 456 -0.77 23.81 44.01
CA LYS A 456 -1.74 24.92 43.93
C LYS A 456 -3.06 24.57 44.62
N VAL A 457 -3.57 23.36 44.39
CA VAL A 457 -4.94 22.94 44.78
C VAL A 457 -4.98 22.29 46.17
N LYS A 458 -3.94 21.55 46.57
CA LYS A 458 -3.89 20.74 47.80
C LYS A 458 -2.74 21.16 48.71
N LYS A 459 -2.68 22.45 49.04
CA LYS A 459 -1.65 23.05 49.91
C LYS A 459 -1.53 22.42 51.31
N SER A 460 -2.59 21.79 51.82
CA SER A 460 -2.62 21.18 53.16
C SER A 460 -2.04 19.77 53.21
N TRP A 461 -1.73 19.15 52.07
CA TRP A 461 -1.16 17.81 52.02
C TRP A 461 0.36 17.85 52.25
N SER A 462 0.91 16.83 52.90
CA SER A 462 2.36 16.66 53.01
C SER A 462 2.98 16.38 51.64
N GLU A 463 4.25 16.76 51.45
CA GLU A 463 4.98 16.51 50.21
C GLU A 463 5.07 15.01 49.89
N GLU A 464 5.34 14.17 50.89
CA GLU A 464 5.35 12.71 50.76
C GLU A 464 4.02 12.15 50.22
N LYS A 465 2.88 12.71 50.67
CA LYS A 465 1.56 12.29 50.20
C LYS A 465 1.32 12.70 48.75
N LYS A 466 1.78 13.89 48.35
CA LYS A 466 1.67 14.34 46.95
C LYS A 466 2.55 13.48 46.03
N GLU A 467 3.80 13.23 46.44
CA GLU A 467 4.75 12.38 45.73
C GLU A 467 4.18 10.97 45.51
N THR A 468 3.68 10.33 46.57
CA THR A 468 3.03 9.01 46.47
C THR A 468 1.86 9.00 45.47
N ILE A 469 1.06 10.06 45.43
CA ILE A 469 -0.07 10.16 44.49
C ILE A 469 0.44 10.31 43.06
N VAL A 470 1.45 11.14 42.85
CA VAL A 470 2.07 11.37 41.53
C VAL A 470 2.69 10.07 41.02
N ASP A 471 3.49 9.39 41.85
CA ASP A 471 4.13 8.12 41.48
C ASP A 471 3.12 7.03 41.12
N ASN A 472 2.06 6.89 41.91
CA ASN A 472 0.98 5.95 41.60
C ASN A 472 0.30 6.30 40.28
N LEU A 473 0.04 7.59 40.03
CA LEU A 473 -0.66 8.03 38.84
C LEU A 473 0.22 7.85 37.58
N VAL A 474 1.51 8.16 37.66
CA VAL A 474 2.51 7.89 36.62
C VAL A 474 2.63 6.39 36.36
N GLY A 475 2.67 5.56 37.41
CA GLY A 475 2.71 4.10 37.29
C GLY A 475 1.46 3.53 36.61
N VAL A 476 0.27 4.00 36.98
CA VAL A 476 -1.00 3.60 36.33
C VAL A 476 -1.04 4.01 34.87
N LEU A 477 -0.61 5.23 34.53
CA LEU A 477 -0.54 5.68 33.14
C LEU A 477 0.49 4.91 32.33
N ALA A 478 1.69 4.66 32.88
CA ALA A 478 2.70 3.86 32.22
C ALA A 478 2.19 2.44 31.92
N PHE A 479 1.55 1.80 32.90
CA PHE A 479 0.91 0.50 32.69
C PHE A 479 -0.20 0.56 31.64
N SER A 480 -1.04 1.59 31.66
CA SER A 480 -2.12 1.77 30.69
C SER A 480 -1.58 1.93 29.28
N VAL A 481 -0.54 2.74 29.08
CA VAL A 481 0.11 2.92 27.78
C VAL A 481 0.68 1.60 27.27
N ILE A 482 1.42 0.87 28.10
CA ILE A 482 1.96 -0.45 27.74
C ILE A 482 0.83 -1.40 27.37
N PHE A 483 -0.21 -1.49 28.21
CA PHE A 483 -1.38 -2.32 27.95
C PHE A 483 -2.05 -1.97 26.61
N LEU A 484 -2.28 -0.68 26.34
CA LEU A 484 -2.91 -0.23 25.09
C LEU A 484 -2.08 -0.57 23.87
N VAL A 485 -0.75 -0.42 23.93
CA VAL A 485 0.15 -0.82 22.84
C VAL A 485 0.10 -2.34 22.61
N PHE A 486 0.16 -3.16 23.67
CA PHE A 486 0.03 -4.61 23.53
C PHE A 486 -1.36 -5.06 23.07
N TRP A 487 -2.40 -4.32 23.47
CA TRP A 487 -3.77 -4.58 23.06
C TRP A 487 -3.96 -4.44 21.55
N GLN A 488 -3.17 -3.61 20.85
CA GLN A 488 -3.22 -3.54 19.39
C GLN A 488 -2.83 -4.87 18.71
N LEU A 489 -2.00 -5.69 19.36
CA LEU A 489 -1.56 -6.99 18.83
C LEU A 489 -2.49 -8.13 19.22
N ILE A 490 -2.99 -8.06 20.45
CA ILE A 490 -3.73 -9.16 21.08
C ILE A 490 -5.24 -8.96 20.93
N GLY A 491 -5.72 -7.72 21.00
CA GLY A 491 -7.13 -7.34 20.94
C GLY A 491 -7.83 -7.94 19.72
N PRO A 492 -7.41 -7.62 18.48
CA PRO A 492 -8.03 -8.20 17.28
C PRO A 492 -8.05 -9.73 17.28
N LYS A 493 -7.03 -10.40 17.85
CA LYS A 493 -6.97 -11.87 17.92
C LYS A 493 -7.95 -12.46 18.94
N LEU A 494 -8.19 -11.76 20.05
CA LEU A 494 -9.05 -12.24 21.13
C LEU A 494 -10.53 -11.88 20.93
N VAL A 495 -10.80 -10.67 20.44
CA VAL A 495 -12.13 -10.08 20.41
C VAL A 495 -12.55 -9.55 19.03
N GLY A 496 -11.67 -9.65 18.03
CA GLY A 496 -12.01 -9.27 16.67
C GLY A 496 -13.14 -10.11 16.09
N VAL A 497 -13.78 -9.58 15.06
CA VAL A 497 -14.82 -10.32 14.34
C VAL A 497 -14.24 -11.56 13.68
N ASP A 498 -14.97 -12.66 13.79
CA ASP A 498 -14.77 -13.79 12.89
C ASP A 498 -15.16 -13.33 11.48
N PRO A 499 -14.38 -13.67 10.44
CA PRO A 499 -14.75 -13.32 9.08
C PRO A 499 -16.11 -13.93 8.77
N VAL A 500 -17.08 -13.08 8.41
CA VAL A 500 -18.36 -13.54 7.88
C VAL A 500 -18.07 -14.05 6.48
N ILE A 501 -18.26 -15.34 6.26
CA ILE A 501 -18.13 -15.95 4.95
C ILE A 501 -19.51 -15.89 4.30
N LEU A 502 -19.61 -15.12 3.23
CA LEU A 502 -20.77 -15.07 2.35
C LEU A 502 -20.26 -15.38 0.94
N ASP A 503 -20.51 -16.61 0.50
CA ASP A 503 -20.07 -17.13 -0.78
C ASP A 503 -21.31 -17.57 -1.55
N ALA A 504 -21.85 -16.69 -2.39
CA ALA A 504 -22.93 -17.04 -3.28
C ALA A 504 -22.38 -17.99 -4.35
N ASN A 505 -23.13 -19.04 -4.68
CA ASN A 505 -22.74 -20.00 -5.70
C ASN A 505 -23.92 -20.28 -6.63
N ILE A 506 -23.65 -20.30 -7.93
CA ILE A 506 -24.64 -20.62 -8.96
C ILE A 506 -24.31 -21.99 -9.56
N ASP A 507 -25.20 -22.96 -9.40
CA ASP A 507 -25.19 -24.20 -10.18
C ASP A 507 -26.24 -24.08 -11.31
N ALA A 508 -25.78 -23.99 -12.56
CA ALA A 508 -26.62 -23.82 -13.73
C ALA A 508 -26.72 -25.13 -14.54
N SER A 509 -27.86 -25.36 -15.20
CA SER A 509 -28.05 -26.54 -16.06
C SER A 509 -27.12 -26.59 -17.27
N GLY A 510 -26.57 -25.45 -17.67
CA GLY A 510 -25.64 -25.28 -18.79
C GLY A 510 -25.28 -23.82 -18.98
N ASN A 511 -24.24 -23.57 -19.79
CA ASN A 511 -23.73 -22.25 -20.15
C ASN A 511 -23.93 -21.90 -21.63
N GLU A 512 -24.50 -22.81 -22.43
CA GLU A 512 -24.74 -22.64 -23.86
C GLU A 512 -26.09 -23.23 -24.27
N GLY A 513 -26.81 -22.59 -25.20
CA GLY A 513 -28.05 -23.10 -25.78
C GLY A 513 -28.63 -22.16 -26.84
N PHE A 514 -29.86 -22.41 -27.30
CA PHE A 514 -30.55 -21.57 -28.28
C PHE A 514 -31.63 -20.70 -27.63
N ASN A 515 -32.01 -19.62 -28.32
CA ASN A 515 -33.13 -18.81 -27.90
C ASN A 515 -34.41 -19.67 -27.75
N GLY A 516 -35.09 -19.51 -26.62
CA GLY A 516 -36.23 -20.31 -26.20
C GLY A 516 -35.91 -21.54 -25.35
N ASP A 517 -34.65 -22.00 -25.31
CA ASP A 517 -34.23 -23.07 -24.39
C ASP A 517 -34.37 -22.64 -22.93
N VAL A 518 -34.82 -23.57 -22.07
CA VAL A 518 -35.05 -23.30 -20.64
C VAL A 518 -33.83 -23.72 -19.84
N PHE A 519 -33.25 -22.75 -19.13
CA PHE A 519 -32.14 -22.94 -18.20
C PHE A 519 -32.65 -22.94 -16.77
N THR A 520 -32.03 -23.74 -15.90
CA THR A 520 -32.30 -23.75 -14.46
C THR A 520 -31.08 -23.29 -13.69
N PHE A 521 -31.29 -22.45 -12.68
CA PHE A 521 -30.25 -21.94 -11.79
C PHE A 521 -30.56 -22.31 -10.34
N ASP A 522 -29.57 -22.84 -9.62
CA ASP A 522 -29.69 -23.33 -8.25
C ASP A 522 -28.62 -22.67 -7.35
N ALA A 523 -29.08 -21.91 -6.35
CA ALA A 523 -28.23 -21.24 -5.37
C ALA A 523 -27.97 -22.04 -4.10
N SER A 524 -28.49 -23.28 -3.97
CA SER A 524 -28.44 -24.06 -2.74
C SER A 524 -27.03 -24.51 -2.33
N GLY A 525 -26.05 -24.39 -3.22
CA GLY A 525 -24.63 -24.60 -2.92
C GLY A 525 -23.94 -23.40 -2.25
N SER A 526 -24.62 -22.28 -2.08
CA SER A 526 -24.04 -21.06 -1.48
C SER A 526 -23.65 -21.27 -0.01
N GLU A 527 -22.47 -20.81 0.40
CA GLU A 527 -22.03 -20.83 1.79
C GLU A 527 -22.34 -19.50 2.49
N GLY A 528 -23.27 -19.54 3.44
CA GLY A 528 -23.68 -18.36 4.20
C GLY A 528 -25.05 -18.57 4.84
N SER A 529 -25.40 -17.76 5.84
CA SER A 529 -26.76 -17.78 6.42
C SER A 529 -27.72 -16.90 5.61
N PHE A 530 -27.79 -17.13 4.30
CA PHE A 530 -28.63 -16.38 3.37
C PHE A 530 -30.12 -16.62 3.65
N VAL A 531 -30.93 -15.58 3.51
CA VAL A 531 -32.38 -15.58 3.73
C VAL A 531 -33.16 -15.13 2.49
N SER A 532 -32.50 -14.50 1.51
CA SER A 532 -33.08 -14.09 0.23
C SER A 532 -32.11 -14.25 -0.93
N TYR A 533 -32.65 -14.55 -2.11
CA TYR A 533 -31.94 -14.73 -3.37
C TYR A 533 -32.69 -13.95 -4.45
N GLU A 534 -32.00 -13.00 -5.08
CA GLU A 534 -32.48 -12.16 -6.17
C GLU A 534 -31.66 -12.49 -7.43
N TRP A 535 -32.32 -12.68 -8.56
CA TRP A 535 -31.70 -13.04 -9.83
C TRP A 535 -31.95 -11.95 -10.87
N GLU A 536 -30.94 -11.60 -11.64
CA GLU A 536 -31.05 -10.77 -12.84
C GLU A 536 -30.45 -11.53 -14.03
N PHE A 537 -31.13 -11.53 -15.18
CA PHE A 537 -30.75 -12.40 -16.32
C PHE A 537 -30.01 -11.66 -17.45
N GLY A 538 -29.56 -10.43 -17.20
CA GLY A 538 -28.79 -9.63 -18.17
C GLY A 538 -29.59 -8.99 -19.31
N ASP A 539 -30.88 -9.29 -19.45
CA ASP A 539 -31.80 -8.68 -20.42
C ASP A 539 -32.77 -7.65 -19.81
N GLY A 540 -32.56 -7.31 -18.52
CA GLY A 540 -33.41 -6.43 -17.73
C GLY A 540 -34.53 -7.14 -16.97
N SER A 541 -34.70 -8.46 -17.14
CA SER A 541 -35.62 -9.27 -16.35
C SER A 541 -34.98 -9.76 -15.04
N SER A 542 -35.82 -10.00 -14.04
CA SER A 542 -35.41 -10.50 -12.73
C SER A 542 -36.38 -11.51 -12.15
N ASP A 543 -35.90 -12.35 -11.23
CA ASP A 543 -36.69 -13.32 -10.48
C ASP A 543 -36.16 -13.48 -9.04
N THR A 544 -36.89 -14.20 -8.19
CA THR A 544 -36.51 -14.42 -6.78
C THR A 544 -36.74 -15.86 -6.35
N GLY A 545 -35.85 -16.39 -5.52
CA GLY A 545 -35.94 -17.73 -4.96
C GLY A 545 -34.62 -18.50 -5.00
N GLU A 546 -34.48 -19.55 -4.20
CA GLU A 546 -33.26 -20.38 -4.16
C GLU A 546 -33.01 -21.12 -5.49
N ARG A 547 -34.08 -21.44 -6.23
CA ARG A 547 -34.03 -22.07 -7.57
C ARG A 547 -34.96 -21.34 -8.52
N VAL A 548 -34.48 -21.01 -9.71
CA VAL A 548 -35.25 -20.32 -10.75
C VAL A 548 -35.07 -21.02 -12.11
N SER A 549 -35.96 -20.71 -13.06
CA SER A 549 -35.85 -21.18 -14.45
C SER A 549 -36.15 -20.04 -15.39
N TYR A 550 -35.31 -19.88 -16.42
CA TYR A 550 -35.39 -18.74 -17.34
C TYR A 550 -35.08 -19.14 -18.78
N ASN A 551 -35.59 -18.39 -19.75
CA ASN A 551 -35.24 -18.52 -21.15
C ASN A 551 -35.12 -17.14 -21.82
N TRP A 552 -34.21 -17.03 -22.79
CA TRP A 552 -34.01 -15.80 -23.56
C TRP A 552 -34.69 -15.93 -24.92
N SER A 553 -35.37 -14.87 -25.37
CA SER A 553 -36.01 -14.83 -26.70
C SER A 553 -35.07 -14.42 -27.82
N GLU A 554 -34.04 -13.64 -27.47
CA GLU A 554 -33.00 -13.17 -28.37
C GLU A 554 -31.70 -13.95 -28.13
N GLY A 555 -30.85 -14.02 -29.16
CA GLY A 555 -29.48 -14.51 -28.98
C GLY A 555 -28.58 -13.44 -28.39
N GLY A 556 -27.60 -13.85 -27.61
CA GLY A 556 -26.71 -12.96 -26.88
C GLY A 556 -25.80 -13.68 -25.90
N VAL A 557 -24.83 -12.96 -25.39
CA VAL A 557 -24.11 -13.35 -24.18
C VAL A 557 -24.77 -12.64 -23.01
N TYR A 558 -25.29 -13.41 -22.06
CA TYR A 558 -26.01 -12.92 -20.90
C TYR A 558 -25.25 -13.24 -19.62
N PHE A 559 -25.23 -12.29 -18.70
CA PHE A 559 -24.66 -12.47 -17.37
C PHE A 559 -25.80 -12.62 -16.37
N VAL A 560 -25.99 -13.84 -15.89
CA VAL A 560 -26.96 -14.14 -14.84
C VAL A 560 -26.33 -13.76 -13.52
N VAL A 561 -26.90 -12.79 -12.81
CA VAL A 561 -26.38 -12.29 -11.54
C VAL A 561 -27.28 -12.78 -10.40
N LEU A 562 -26.68 -13.47 -9.43
CA LEU A 562 -27.29 -13.84 -8.17
C LEU A 562 -26.85 -12.86 -7.09
N THR A 563 -27.81 -12.21 -6.44
CA THR A 563 -27.59 -11.45 -5.20
C THR A 563 -28.21 -12.20 -4.04
N ALA A 564 -27.37 -12.81 -3.20
CA ALA A 564 -27.80 -13.51 -1.99
C ALA A 564 -27.56 -12.62 -0.76
N LYS A 565 -28.59 -12.45 0.09
CA LYS A 565 -28.50 -11.60 1.30
C LYS A 565 -28.79 -12.40 2.56
N ASP A 566 -28.05 -12.12 3.62
CA ASP A 566 -28.29 -12.70 4.94
C ASP A 566 -29.27 -11.86 5.79
N SER A 567 -29.53 -12.31 7.03
CA SER A 567 -30.46 -11.63 7.93
C SER A 567 -30.03 -10.22 8.38
N GLU A 568 -28.77 -9.85 8.16
CA GLU A 568 -28.21 -8.53 8.46
C GLU A 568 -28.09 -7.64 7.22
N ASP A 569 -28.70 -8.05 6.10
CA ASP A 569 -28.67 -7.35 4.81
C ASP A 569 -27.24 -7.27 4.20
N ARG A 570 -26.34 -8.16 4.64
CA ARG A 570 -25.04 -8.34 3.98
C ARG A 570 -25.24 -9.19 2.74
N GLN A 571 -24.63 -8.77 1.64
CA GLN A 571 -24.80 -9.43 0.35
C GLN A 571 -23.52 -10.15 -0.11
N SER A 572 -23.71 -11.25 -0.81
CA SER A 572 -22.72 -11.85 -1.70
C SER A 572 -23.33 -11.94 -3.09
N VAL A 573 -22.54 -11.56 -4.08
CA VAL A 573 -22.95 -11.51 -5.48
C VAL A 573 -22.11 -12.52 -6.24
N GLU A 574 -22.76 -13.39 -6.97
CA GLU A 574 -22.13 -14.31 -7.91
C GLU A 574 -22.75 -14.12 -9.28
N PHE A 575 -22.00 -14.37 -10.34
CA PHE A 575 -22.51 -14.24 -11.70
C PHE A 575 -22.13 -15.48 -12.51
N TYR A 576 -22.96 -15.81 -13.48
CA TYR A 576 -22.77 -16.94 -14.36
C TYR A 576 -23.03 -16.49 -15.80
N GLN A 577 -22.06 -16.70 -16.69
CA GLN A 577 -22.21 -16.37 -18.09
C GLN A 577 -22.99 -17.48 -18.81
N VAL A 578 -24.02 -17.09 -19.56
CA VAL A 578 -24.76 -17.96 -20.46
C VAL A 578 -24.72 -17.39 -21.87
N THR A 579 -24.32 -18.21 -22.82
CA THR A 579 -24.29 -17.89 -24.24
C THR A 579 -25.52 -18.48 -24.91
N ILE A 580 -26.31 -17.63 -25.56
CA ILE A 580 -27.54 -18.01 -26.25
C ILE A 580 -27.37 -17.77 -27.74
N ASP A 581 -27.31 -18.85 -28.49
CA ASP A 581 -27.34 -18.84 -29.94
C ASP A 581 -28.73 -18.44 -30.45
N TYR A 582 -28.75 -17.65 -31.51
CA TYR A 582 -30.01 -17.27 -32.14
C TYR A 582 -30.34 -18.25 -33.26
N THR A 583 -31.57 -18.77 -33.28
CA THR A 583 -32.18 -19.40 -34.43
C THR A 583 -33.48 -18.69 -34.80
N GLY A 584 -33.57 -18.27 -36.06
CA GLY A 584 -34.77 -17.67 -36.66
C GLY A 584 -35.14 -18.41 -37.94
N THR A 585 -36.43 -18.48 -38.24
CA THR A 585 -36.93 -19.03 -39.51
C THR A 585 -37.85 -18.03 -40.18
N GLY A 586 -37.84 -18.01 -41.52
CA GLY A 586 -38.69 -17.13 -42.30
C GLY A 586 -39.03 -17.71 -43.66
N SER A 587 -40.08 -17.18 -44.28
CA SER A 587 -40.52 -17.58 -45.61
C SER A 587 -41.17 -16.40 -46.32
N GLY A 588 -41.02 -16.33 -47.64
CA GLY A 588 -41.59 -15.26 -48.46
C GLY A 588 -41.78 -15.65 -49.93
N GLU A 589 -42.31 -14.72 -50.70
CA GLU A 589 -42.55 -14.82 -52.14
C GLU A 589 -42.06 -13.54 -52.81
N VAL A 590 -41.24 -13.68 -53.83
CA VAL A 590 -40.67 -12.56 -54.60
C VAL A 590 -41.27 -12.59 -56.01
N PRO A 591 -42.10 -11.59 -56.37
CA PRO A 591 -42.65 -11.47 -57.72
C PRO A 591 -41.56 -11.23 -58.77
N GLY A 592 -41.85 -11.60 -60.02
CA GLY A 592 -40.96 -11.43 -61.15
C GLY A 592 -40.44 -9.99 -61.31
N GLY A 593 -39.12 -9.82 -61.39
CA GLY A 593 -38.47 -8.53 -61.55
C GLY A 593 -38.50 -7.64 -60.29
N GLN A 594 -38.77 -8.21 -59.12
CA GLN A 594 -38.68 -7.55 -57.81
C GLN A 594 -37.59 -8.20 -56.95
N GLU A 595 -37.30 -7.57 -55.82
CA GLU A 595 -36.41 -8.07 -54.78
C GLU A 595 -37.12 -8.05 -53.42
N ASP A 596 -36.66 -8.91 -52.52
CA ASP A 596 -37.01 -8.87 -51.10
C ASP A 596 -35.75 -8.82 -50.24
N VAL A 597 -35.80 -8.12 -49.11
CA VAL A 597 -34.64 -7.85 -48.25
C VAL A 597 -34.93 -8.31 -46.83
N VAL A 598 -34.11 -9.23 -46.34
CA VAL A 598 -34.12 -9.71 -44.97
C VAL A 598 -32.91 -9.13 -44.24
N SER A 599 -33.16 -8.24 -43.27
CA SER A 599 -32.10 -7.61 -42.48
C SER A 599 -32.01 -8.20 -41.07
N ALA A 600 -30.80 -8.31 -40.53
CA ALA A 600 -30.55 -8.65 -39.12
C ALA A 600 -29.39 -7.84 -38.57
N MET A 601 -29.53 -7.35 -37.34
CA MET A 601 -28.45 -6.70 -36.60
C MET A 601 -27.67 -7.75 -35.81
N VAL A 602 -26.37 -7.82 -36.02
CA VAL A 602 -25.49 -8.80 -35.37
C VAL A 602 -24.68 -8.14 -34.26
N ASN A 603 -24.73 -8.75 -33.07
CA ASN A 603 -24.16 -8.25 -31.81
C ASN A 603 -22.63 -8.56 -31.71
N PRO A 604 -21.83 -7.74 -31.00
CA PRO A 604 -20.37 -7.88 -30.80
C PRO A 604 -19.80 -9.22 -30.31
N TYR A 605 -20.61 -10.21 -29.92
CA TYR A 605 -20.12 -11.52 -29.46
C TYR A 605 -20.33 -12.65 -30.46
N VAL A 606 -20.79 -12.39 -31.69
CA VAL A 606 -21.05 -13.45 -32.67
C VAL A 606 -19.73 -13.96 -33.26
N ASN A 607 -19.49 -15.27 -33.19
CA ASN A 607 -18.32 -15.92 -33.78
C ASN A 607 -18.59 -16.51 -35.16
N LYS A 608 -19.85 -16.80 -35.47
CA LYS A 608 -20.23 -17.43 -36.72
C LYS A 608 -21.67 -17.11 -37.06
N ILE A 609 -21.90 -16.74 -38.31
CA ILE A 609 -23.24 -16.60 -38.87
C ILE A 609 -23.43 -17.71 -39.90
N LYS A 610 -24.60 -18.35 -39.87
CA LYS A 610 -24.98 -19.33 -40.89
C LYS A 610 -26.41 -19.06 -41.33
N ILE A 611 -26.58 -18.92 -42.65
CA ILE A 611 -27.89 -18.78 -43.27
C ILE A 611 -28.06 -19.98 -44.20
N SER A 612 -29.13 -20.74 -44.04
CA SER A 612 -29.44 -21.87 -44.92
C SER A 612 -30.90 -21.84 -45.29
N GLY A 613 -31.22 -22.17 -46.53
CA GLY A 613 -32.60 -22.11 -46.99
C GLY A 613 -32.84 -22.87 -48.27
N ASN A 614 -34.07 -22.77 -48.76
CA ASN A 614 -34.48 -23.31 -50.03
C ASN A 614 -35.25 -22.27 -50.84
N ILE A 615 -34.89 -22.14 -52.11
CA ILE A 615 -35.65 -21.37 -53.09
C ILE A 615 -36.40 -22.32 -54.03
N THR A 616 -37.61 -21.95 -54.43
CA THR A 616 -38.45 -22.74 -55.34
C THR A 616 -39.05 -21.84 -56.40
N GLY A 617 -38.83 -22.16 -57.68
CA GLY A 617 -39.47 -21.40 -58.77
C GLY A 617 -40.97 -21.66 -58.81
N ASP A 618 -41.79 -20.60 -58.88
CA ASP A 618 -43.25 -20.68 -58.95
C ASP A 618 -43.77 -19.91 -60.16
N ASN A 619 -43.67 -20.54 -61.33
CA ASN A 619 -43.86 -19.84 -62.61
C ASN A 619 -45.22 -20.11 -63.24
N GLY A 620 -46.06 -20.99 -62.68
CA GLY A 620 -47.36 -21.39 -63.24
C GLY A 620 -47.35 -21.94 -64.69
N LEU A 621 -46.20 -21.91 -65.37
CA LEU A 621 -45.97 -22.17 -66.78
C LEU A 621 -44.82 -23.20 -66.90
N PRO A 622 -45.05 -24.36 -67.55
CA PRO A 622 -44.14 -25.51 -67.49
C PRO A 622 -42.83 -25.38 -68.29
N LEU A 623 -42.51 -24.22 -68.87
CA LEU A 623 -41.35 -24.02 -69.77
C LEU A 623 -40.57 -22.71 -69.52
N VAL A 624 -40.87 -21.98 -68.44
CA VAL A 624 -40.14 -20.76 -68.06
C VAL A 624 -39.25 -21.10 -66.88
N ALA A 625 -37.93 -20.92 -67.04
CA ALA A 625 -36.98 -20.99 -65.94
C ALA A 625 -36.88 -19.60 -65.29
N SER A 626 -36.83 -19.54 -63.96
CA SER A 626 -36.55 -18.32 -63.20
C SER A 626 -35.08 -18.25 -62.86
N SER A 627 -34.45 -17.10 -63.12
CA SER A 627 -33.12 -16.76 -62.66
C SER A 627 -33.22 -15.97 -61.36
N VAL A 628 -32.72 -16.51 -60.25
CA VAL A 628 -32.76 -15.89 -58.92
C VAL A 628 -31.34 -15.55 -58.47
N THR A 629 -31.12 -14.33 -57.99
CA THR A 629 -29.84 -13.93 -57.40
C THR A 629 -30.04 -13.77 -55.89
N ILE A 630 -29.15 -14.37 -55.10
CA ILE A 630 -29.07 -14.17 -53.65
C ILE A 630 -27.78 -13.40 -53.39
N THR A 631 -27.92 -12.25 -52.72
CA THR A 631 -26.79 -11.40 -52.29
C THR A 631 -26.83 -11.26 -50.77
N ILE A 632 -25.71 -11.49 -50.10
CA ILE A 632 -25.55 -11.29 -48.67
C ILE A 632 -24.52 -10.19 -48.45
N ASN A 633 -24.97 -9.09 -47.85
CA ASN A 633 -24.14 -7.94 -47.50
C ASN A 633 -23.86 -7.93 -46.00
N GLY A 634 -22.60 -7.75 -45.64
CA GLY A 634 -22.13 -7.57 -44.28
C GLY A 634 -21.58 -6.16 -44.01
N PRO A 635 -21.38 -5.81 -42.72
CA PRO A 635 -21.08 -4.45 -42.25
C PRO A 635 -19.73 -3.86 -42.75
N ALA A 636 -18.79 -4.71 -43.16
CA ALA A 636 -17.47 -4.31 -43.68
C ALA A 636 -17.33 -4.37 -45.21
N GLY A 637 -18.46 -4.34 -45.95
CA GLY A 637 -18.46 -4.50 -47.41
C GLY A 637 -18.21 -5.94 -47.87
N THR A 638 -18.36 -6.91 -46.96
CA THR A 638 -18.42 -8.33 -47.29
C THR A 638 -19.64 -8.58 -48.15
N GLU A 639 -19.44 -9.05 -49.38
CA GLU A 639 -20.52 -9.36 -50.31
C GLU A 639 -20.37 -10.79 -50.81
N PHE A 640 -21.41 -11.60 -50.64
CA PHE A 640 -21.51 -12.93 -51.23
C PHE A 640 -22.72 -12.99 -52.16
N THR A 641 -22.48 -13.24 -53.45
CA THR A 641 -23.52 -13.23 -54.47
C THR A 641 -23.52 -14.51 -55.29
N GLU A 642 -24.67 -15.18 -55.37
CA GLU A 642 -24.84 -16.41 -56.14
C GLU A 642 -26.14 -16.39 -56.95
N THR A 643 -26.10 -16.88 -58.19
CA THR A 643 -27.25 -16.92 -59.10
C THR A 643 -27.65 -18.35 -59.43
N TYR A 644 -28.95 -18.64 -59.34
CA TYR A 644 -29.56 -19.93 -59.57
C TYR A 644 -30.55 -19.88 -60.74
N THR A 645 -30.64 -20.96 -61.52
CA THR A 645 -31.68 -21.11 -62.56
C THR A 645 -32.61 -22.26 -62.18
N LEU A 646 -33.89 -21.95 -61.98
CA LEU A 646 -34.89 -22.88 -61.44
C LEU A 646 -36.01 -23.11 -62.45
N ASN A 647 -36.41 -24.37 -62.65
CA ASN A 647 -37.66 -24.68 -63.35
C ASN A 647 -38.86 -24.56 -62.40
N ASN A 648 -40.07 -24.47 -62.97
CA ASN A 648 -41.31 -24.43 -62.18
C ASN A 648 -41.42 -25.65 -61.22
N GLY A 649 -41.59 -25.38 -59.93
CA GLY A 649 -41.63 -26.38 -58.85
C GLY A 649 -40.29 -27.00 -58.48
N GLN A 650 -39.17 -26.57 -59.08
CA GLN A 650 -37.84 -27.04 -58.73
C GLN A 650 -37.36 -26.34 -57.46
N ARG A 651 -37.09 -27.12 -56.42
CA ARG A 651 -36.52 -26.67 -55.16
C ARG A 651 -35.00 -26.77 -55.19
N GLN A 652 -34.30 -25.72 -54.77
CA GLN A 652 -32.84 -25.65 -54.71
C GLN A 652 -32.39 -25.14 -53.32
N PRO A 653 -31.53 -25.88 -52.61
CA PRO A 653 -30.98 -25.41 -51.33
C PRO A 653 -29.82 -24.43 -51.54
N PHE A 654 -29.65 -23.51 -50.59
CA PHE A 654 -28.48 -22.65 -50.47
C PHE A 654 -27.96 -22.65 -49.02
N THR A 655 -26.66 -22.36 -48.83
CA THR A 655 -26.07 -22.19 -47.50
C THR A 655 -24.91 -21.21 -47.57
N PHE A 656 -24.93 -20.25 -46.65
CA PHE A 656 -23.87 -19.28 -46.41
C PHE A 656 -23.35 -19.47 -44.99
N SER A 657 -22.03 -19.33 -44.80
CA SER A 657 -21.41 -19.33 -43.47
C SER A 657 -20.21 -18.41 -43.46
N ILE A 658 -20.07 -17.63 -42.40
CA ILE A 658 -18.92 -16.80 -42.10
C ILE A 658 -18.47 -17.09 -40.68
N ASP A 659 -17.17 -17.31 -40.49
CA ASP A 659 -16.52 -17.61 -39.22
C ASP A 659 -15.23 -16.80 -38.99
N GLU A 660 -14.88 -15.89 -39.90
CA GLU A 660 -13.73 -14.98 -39.81
C GLU A 660 -14.08 -13.59 -40.40
N GLY A 661 -13.53 -12.51 -39.83
CA GLY A 661 -13.73 -11.13 -40.27
C GLY A 661 -14.68 -10.31 -39.39
N GLU A 662 -14.97 -9.07 -39.80
CA GLU A 662 -15.86 -8.16 -39.07
C GLU A 662 -17.33 -8.60 -39.25
N MET A 663 -17.89 -9.18 -38.19
CA MET A 663 -19.25 -9.75 -38.18
C MET A 663 -20.29 -8.83 -37.54
N VAL A 664 -19.86 -7.78 -36.85
CA VAL A 664 -20.69 -6.92 -35.99
C VAL A 664 -21.31 -5.79 -36.81
N GLY A 665 -22.63 -5.65 -36.75
CA GLY A 665 -23.36 -4.61 -37.49
C GLY A 665 -24.54 -5.14 -38.29
N ASP A 666 -25.02 -4.35 -39.25
CA ASP A 666 -26.18 -4.68 -40.06
C ASP A 666 -25.83 -5.66 -41.18
N TRP A 667 -26.57 -6.77 -41.24
CA TRP A 667 -26.51 -7.76 -42.31
C TRP A 667 -27.79 -7.71 -43.13
N GLU A 668 -27.66 -7.84 -44.44
CA GLU A 668 -28.80 -7.89 -45.37
C GLU A 668 -28.67 -9.10 -46.31
N MET A 669 -29.73 -9.92 -46.39
CA MET A 669 -29.90 -10.93 -47.42
C MET A 669 -30.93 -10.41 -48.43
N ILE A 670 -30.46 -10.11 -49.63
CA ILE A 670 -31.26 -9.64 -50.75
C ILE A 670 -31.56 -10.84 -51.66
N LEU A 671 -32.84 -11.10 -51.92
CA LEU A 671 -33.28 -12.11 -52.87
C LEU A 671 -33.96 -11.44 -54.07
N GLU A 672 -33.33 -11.50 -55.24
CA GLU A 672 -33.77 -10.81 -56.46
C GLU A 672 -34.26 -11.82 -57.52
N SER A 673 -35.46 -11.55 -58.08
CA SER A 673 -35.93 -12.24 -59.29
C SER A 673 -35.42 -11.48 -60.52
N ASN A 674 -34.45 -12.06 -61.23
CA ASN A 674 -33.87 -11.43 -62.43
C ASN A 674 -34.83 -11.45 -63.64
N ASP A 675 -35.95 -12.17 -63.54
CA ASP A 675 -36.89 -12.41 -64.62
C ASP A 675 -38.27 -11.81 -64.29
N ALA A 676 -38.69 -10.80 -65.06
CA ALA A 676 -39.94 -10.07 -64.86
C ALA A 676 -41.23 -10.90 -65.06
N ALA A 677 -41.12 -12.17 -65.44
CA ALA A 677 -42.24 -13.05 -65.80
C ALA A 677 -42.35 -14.29 -64.91
N SER A 678 -41.54 -14.39 -63.87
CA SER A 678 -41.42 -15.58 -63.04
C SER A 678 -41.23 -15.25 -61.57
N ASP A 679 -42.11 -15.79 -60.74
CA ASP A 679 -42.08 -15.60 -59.30
C ASP A 679 -41.26 -16.73 -58.64
N PHE A 680 -40.78 -16.52 -57.42
CA PHE A 680 -40.22 -17.61 -56.63
C PHE A 680 -40.56 -17.45 -55.15
N THR A 681 -40.66 -18.58 -54.47
CA THR A 681 -40.83 -18.63 -53.02
C THR A 681 -39.53 -19.05 -52.35
N TYR A 682 -39.30 -18.57 -51.14
CA TYR A 682 -38.14 -18.95 -50.36
C TYR A 682 -38.51 -19.28 -48.91
N GLU A 683 -37.75 -20.18 -48.31
CA GLU A 683 -37.74 -20.47 -46.88
C GLU A 683 -36.28 -20.42 -46.41
N TYR A 684 -36.02 -19.80 -45.26
CA TYR A 684 -34.67 -19.71 -44.71
C TYR A 684 -34.66 -19.94 -43.19
N ASP A 685 -33.53 -20.47 -42.73
CA ASP A 685 -33.12 -20.58 -41.35
C ASP A 685 -31.88 -19.69 -41.16
N TRP A 686 -31.92 -18.82 -40.16
CA TRP A 686 -30.84 -17.94 -39.76
C TRP A 686 -30.28 -18.38 -38.42
N PHE A 687 -28.97 -18.58 -38.35
CA PHE A 687 -28.25 -18.93 -37.13
C PHE A 687 -27.17 -17.90 -36.83
N ASN A 688 -27.18 -17.35 -35.61
CA ASN A 688 -26.03 -16.64 -35.05
C ASN A 688 -25.47 -17.46 -33.90
N TYR A 689 -24.20 -17.83 -34.03
CA TYR A 689 -23.46 -18.53 -32.98
C TYR A 689 -22.63 -17.50 -32.21
N PHE A 690 -22.76 -17.48 -30.90
CA PHE A 690 -22.09 -16.52 -30.04
C PHE A 690 -20.82 -17.14 -29.43
N GLN A 691 -19.82 -16.30 -29.13
CA GLN A 691 -18.60 -16.70 -28.46
C GLN A 691 -18.96 -17.21 -27.06
N SER A 692 -18.53 -18.44 -26.77
CA SER A 692 -18.50 -18.92 -25.41
C SER A 692 -17.21 -18.48 -24.72
N SER A 693 -17.32 -18.21 -23.43
CA SER A 693 -16.16 -18.13 -22.55
C SER A 693 -15.58 -19.54 -22.44
N ASN A 694 -14.42 -19.79 -23.04
CA ASN A 694 -13.67 -21.04 -22.83
C ASN A 694 -13.03 -21.08 -21.45
#